data_AF-A0A954GIU0-F1
#
_entry.id   AF-A0A954GIU0-F1
#
_cell.length_a   1.000
_cell.length_b   1.000
_cell.length_c   1.000
_cell.angle_alpha   90.00
_cell.angle_beta   90.00
_cell.angle_gamma   90.00
#
_symmetry.space_group_name_H-M   'P 1'
#
loop_
_entity.id
_entity.type
_entity.pdbx_description
1 polymer ?
#
loop_
_entity_poly.entity_id
_entity_poly.type
_entity_poly.pdbx_seq_one_letter_code
_entity_poly.pdbx_strand_id
1 'polypeptide(L)'
;MFGLCRVFAPRRRRRTTRELDAWLVESLESRTLLTATHINEVFVNPPGTDTGNEYIELRGTPSTTVAANTYLVAIEGDSTGAGTIDKVFPLSGLSIGSNGFLVLLQAGNTYTVDPNSGVATAMGTGWETISDSINDIENGSNTLLLITSATPPTAGGDVDSANNGTLDGEATGWTIIDSIGNLDGGTSDFAYAAINFSTDANGTSTTGTIIDTSVENGAVGFTPDYLARIGNSTGSTLGDWLAADVNGTGPIDFAVDPLESIPNGVSNALDHIGAMNPVFSAAAGVTVTETGGSTDIAEEMATTDTYDIALKSVPAGSVEITATADAQAELSLNGTDFFAAVMLTFTDMTPQTVTVRAIEDGTPEATPHSGTITHAVTTTNDPADYPLSTTIADVIANIEDNDTPGVTITETSGSTDVDEQGQTTDTFDVSLDTAPAGNVTVRLQITDGETEISTNGGVSYGTEFFLNFTDTTPQTITVRPIDDSDFEGPHTGSVLLDISATNDLGDYPTGPAGSLTVNITDNDFMPPPTDLYLNEVVVDLDGVGDNPNEYIEVRGPAGAPLAGIYLLMVDGDGAASGDVDAVIDLTSYSIGSDGFLVIVDDAADLYTISPGTSIVDVPGLDFENASYSALLLHNGGGPVPTVGGDLDVDNDGLDPLPPGYTIVDGVSALDGTVGDRGYAPIVFSGTAEGLTETGATFVDTGFGSDDVIHMMRIGDSIGSTTADWVAFELDDASVPPDFLIEFSTDPAYEVGAVITDHLGASNPTSAMAPALHVIIDNGDVGYSTVGTWASNVNAAARDGDIENSLFGRGQNVASWNFTGLTPGNYRVSATWVEHPNRATNSPFRAVDSDGTTILNATTIDQEVAPDDFMDDGTLWEDLFVVTATGTELTIELSNAANQYVVADAIRIVPTADPASPFAPIIDNGDPGFASSGSWNTPSGILGHQNDLIHHAPGSTGDTATWTFTGLTPGNYYVSATWLASANRSMEAPFTIIDGPGGPTVEIAIVDQTIAPDDFSDQGSMWEQIALVTITGTELLVELTDSADGYVIADAIRVEATTDLSLPPGTIIDNGDGGFGTTAGFSPSLFGNGHEGDLLHAPAGDGSSVATWTFSGLTAGDYRVSATWFEHPNRATNAGFVIRDGIGGPILTTVMVDQTLAPNDFTTFGSYWEDLLTVTITGTDLVVELSNDANGFVIADALRVQPVIT
;
A
#
# COMPACT_ATOMS: atom_id res chain seq x y z
N MET A 1 -31.85 10.20 -64.65
CA MET A 1 -30.63 10.23 -65.49
C MET A 1 -29.94 11.57 -65.27
N PHE A 2 -28.60 11.62 -65.33
CA PHE A 2 -27.70 12.72 -64.96
C PHE A 2 -28.00 14.12 -65.58
N GLY A 3 -27.54 15.26 -65.02
CA GLY A 3 -26.80 15.49 -63.75
C GLY A 3 -25.85 16.71 -63.76
N LEU A 4 -25.04 16.84 -62.68
CA LEU A 4 -23.81 17.66 -62.46
C LEU A 4 -23.85 19.19 -62.16
N CYS A 5 -23.19 19.55 -61.04
CA CYS A 5 -22.26 20.71 -60.78
C CYS A 5 -22.72 22.19 -60.92
N ARG A 6 -22.22 23.17 -60.13
CA ARG A 6 -21.36 23.19 -58.90
C ARG A 6 -21.46 24.54 -58.14
N VAL A 7 -21.62 24.49 -56.80
CA VAL A 7 -21.09 25.38 -55.70
C VAL A 7 -20.90 26.90 -55.90
N PHE A 8 -21.56 27.74 -55.06
CA PHE A 8 -20.95 28.67 -54.05
C PHE A 8 -22.03 29.38 -53.17
N ALA A 9 -21.67 29.96 -52.01
CA ALA A 9 -22.55 30.52 -50.94
C ALA A 9 -22.39 32.07 -50.75
N PRO A 10 -23.08 32.84 -49.85
CA PRO A 10 -23.23 32.64 -48.37
C PRO A 10 -24.61 33.06 -47.70
N ARG A 11 -24.63 33.23 -46.35
CA ARG A 11 -25.76 33.27 -45.33
C ARG A 11 -26.47 34.66 -45.15
N ARG A 12 -27.52 34.98 -44.31
CA ARG A 12 -28.15 34.41 -43.04
C ARG A 12 -29.53 35.07 -42.59
N ARG A 13 -30.50 34.32 -41.95
CA ARG A 13 -31.51 34.61 -40.83
C ARG A 13 -32.95 35.31 -40.92
N ARG A 14 -34.00 34.61 -40.34
CA ARG A 14 -35.13 34.95 -39.34
C ARG A 14 -36.64 35.39 -39.63
N ARG A 15 -37.63 34.57 -39.12
CA ARG A 15 -39.05 34.74 -38.51
C ARG A 15 -40.18 35.61 -39.22
N THR A 16 -41.53 35.65 -38.94
CA THR A 16 -42.50 35.22 -37.84
C THR A 16 -44.01 34.93 -38.26
N THR A 17 -45.03 35.09 -37.35
CA THR A 17 -46.46 34.60 -37.18
C THR A 17 -47.70 35.55 -37.36
N ARG A 18 -48.97 35.04 -37.47
CA ARG A 18 -50.15 35.06 -36.49
C ARG A 18 -51.58 34.72 -37.08
N GLU A 19 -52.70 34.90 -36.33
CA GLU A 19 -53.88 33.96 -36.19
C GLU A 19 -55.26 34.61 -35.76
N LEU A 20 -56.40 33.88 -35.64
CA LEU A 20 -57.76 34.36 -35.15
C LEU A 20 -58.86 33.26 -34.90
N ASP A 21 -59.90 33.56 -34.07
CA ASP A 21 -60.77 32.61 -33.28
C ASP A 21 -62.28 32.43 -33.66
N ALA A 22 -63.02 31.55 -32.91
CA ALA A 22 -64.50 31.44 -32.83
C ALA A 22 -65.00 30.72 -31.54
N TRP A 23 -66.23 30.99 -31.03
CA TRP A 23 -66.75 30.40 -29.76
C TRP A 23 -68.29 30.06 -29.71
N LEU A 24 -68.57 29.06 -28.86
CA LEU A 24 -69.77 28.41 -28.26
C LEU A 24 -71.25 28.89 -28.43
N VAL A 25 -72.18 27.92 -28.34
CA VAL A 25 -73.56 28.03 -27.81
C VAL A 25 -73.93 26.73 -27.05
N GLU A 26 -74.41 26.82 -25.81
CA GLU A 26 -74.80 25.67 -24.96
C GLU A 26 -76.24 25.72 -24.41
N SER A 27 -76.72 24.60 -23.84
CA SER A 27 -78.13 24.36 -23.52
C SER A 27 -78.45 24.12 -22.03
N LEU A 28 -78.72 25.21 -21.31
CA LEU A 28 -79.79 25.43 -20.30
C LEU A 28 -80.12 24.45 -19.14
N GLU A 29 -79.66 23.19 -19.09
CA GLU A 29 -80.10 22.20 -18.09
C GLU A 29 -78.99 21.70 -17.13
N SER A 30 -78.22 22.64 -16.56
CA SER A 30 -77.60 22.44 -15.23
C SER A 30 -77.53 23.76 -14.44
N ARG A 31 -78.70 24.28 -14.05
CA ARG A 31 -78.82 25.33 -13.02
C ARG A 31 -79.26 24.70 -11.69
N THR A 32 -78.33 24.01 -11.05
CA THR A 32 -78.35 23.88 -9.58
C THR A 32 -78.35 25.30 -8.99
N LEU A 33 -79.25 25.59 -8.05
CA LEU A 33 -79.15 26.84 -7.31
C LEU A 33 -78.02 26.70 -6.29
N LEU A 34 -77.07 27.63 -6.32
CA LEU A 34 -76.08 27.83 -5.25
C LEU A 34 -76.80 28.32 -3.98
N THR A 35 -77.33 27.38 -3.19
CA THR A 35 -78.10 27.68 -1.96
C THR A 35 -77.23 28.12 -0.79
N ALA A 36 -75.92 27.96 -0.89
CA ALA A 36 -74.93 28.51 0.04
C ALA A 36 -74.10 29.60 -0.64
N THR A 37 -73.63 30.56 0.16
CA THR A 37 -72.58 31.51 -0.24
C THR A 37 -71.23 30.80 -0.13
N HIS A 38 -70.31 31.09 -1.05
CA HIS A 38 -68.96 30.53 -1.12
C HIS A 38 -67.95 31.68 -1.24
N ILE A 39 -66.70 31.44 -0.87
CA ILE A 39 -65.56 32.31 -1.24
C ILE A 39 -65.33 32.11 -2.74
N ASN A 40 -64.99 33.16 -3.49
CA ASN A 40 -64.85 33.11 -4.95
C ASN A 40 -63.43 33.48 -5.43
N GLU A 41 -62.91 34.58 -4.92
CA GLU A 41 -61.55 35.06 -5.15
C GLU A 41 -61.12 35.90 -3.94
N VAL A 42 -59.83 35.86 -3.62
CA VAL A 42 -59.17 36.58 -2.52
C VAL A 42 -57.85 37.11 -3.06
N PHE A 43 -57.56 38.37 -2.80
CA PHE A 43 -56.27 38.99 -3.10
C PHE A 43 -55.73 39.58 -1.79
N VAL A 44 -54.69 38.95 -1.24
CA VAL A 44 -54.17 39.22 0.12
C VAL A 44 -52.95 40.14 0.11
N ASN A 45 -51.97 39.89 -0.76
CA ASN A 45 -50.70 40.61 -0.78
C ASN A 45 -50.49 41.31 -2.13
N PRO A 46 -51.12 42.47 -2.41
CA PRO A 46 -51.05 43.09 -3.73
C PRO A 46 -49.66 43.70 -4.02
N PRO A 47 -49.01 43.38 -5.16
CA PRO A 47 -47.62 43.76 -5.43
C PRO A 47 -47.33 45.25 -5.35
N GLY A 48 -46.38 45.62 -4.48
CA GLY A 48 -45.82 46.96 -4.35
C GLY A 48 -46.11 47.60 -2.99
N THR A 49 -47.18 48.39 -2.90
CA THR A 49 -47.64 48.95 -1.62
C THR A 49 -49.05 48.45 -1.34
N ASP A 50 -49.14 47.57 -0.36
CA ASP A 50 -50.35 46.88 0.08
C ASP A 50 -51.54 47.85 0.26
N THR A 51 -51.36 48.79 1.19
CA THR A 51 -52.36 49.75 1.71
C THR A 51 -53.45 50.15 0.72
N GLY A 52 -54.63 49.55 0.87
CA GLY A 52 -55.82 49.94 0.12
C GLY A 52 -56.07 49.11 -1.15
N ASN A 53 -55.33 48.04 -1.45
CA ASN A 53 -55.48 47.27 -2.70
C ASN A 53 -55.97 45.82 -2.53
N GLU A 54 -56.41 45.42 -1.34
CA GLU A 54 -56.97 44.08 -1.12
C GLU A 54 -58.43 43.95 -1.55
N TYR A 55 -58.88 42.70 -1.78
CA TYR A 55 -60.30 42.38 -1.84
C TYR A 55 -60.59 40.90 -1.57
N ILE A 56 -61.83 40.63 -1.14
CA ILE A 56 -62.43 39.29 -1.08
C ILE A 56 -63.73 39.33 -1.86
N GLU A 57 -63.96 38.41 -2.78
CA GLU A 57 -65.26 38.21 -3.41
C GLU A 57 -65.94 36.93 -2.92
N LEU A 58 -67.24 37.01 -2.70
CA LEU A 58 -68.12 35.92 -2.35
C LEU A 58 -69.17 35.69 -3.44
N ARG A 59 -69.44 34.42 -3.79
CA ARG A 59 -70.44 34.02 -4.80
C ARG A 59 -71.65 33.35 -4.14
N GLY A 60 -72.86 33.65 -4.63
CA GLY A 60 -74.11 33.10 -4.09
C GLY A 60 -75.28 33.19 -5.06
N THR A 61 -76.51 32.93 -4.59
CA THR A 61 -77.71 33.09 -5.42
C THR A 61 -77.90 34.58 -5.80
N PRO A 62 -77.96 34.95 -7.10
CA PRO A 62 -78.08 36.35 -7.52
C PRO A 62 -79.34 37.05 -6.99
N SER A 63 -79.22 38.34 -6.67
CA SER A 63 -80.30 39.19 -6.14
C SER A 63 -80.93 38.69 -4.82
N THR A 64 -80.14 38.03 -3.97
CA THR A 64 -80.53 37.62 -2.61
C THR A 64 -79.70 38.37 -1.56
N THR A 65 -79.97 38.14 -0.27
CA THR A 65 -79.11 38.60 0.82
C THR A 65 -78.42 37.40 1.47
N VAL A 66 -77.17 37.56 1.88
CA VAL A 66 -76.45 36.59 2.72
C VAL A 66 -77.27 36.27 3.97
N ALA A 67 -77.24 35.01 4.41
CA ALA A 67 -78.03 34.53 5.52
C ALA A 67 -77.70 35.25 6.84
N ALA A 68 -78.67 35.25 7.77
CA ALA A 68 -78.44 35.76 9.12
C ALA A 68 -77.49 34.82 9.89
N ASN A 69 -76.66 35.40 10.76
CA ASN A 69 -75.61 34.74 11.52
C ASN A 69 -74.44 34.19 10.68
N THR A 70 -74.31 34.64 9.43
CA THR A 70 -73.13 34.38 8.58
C THR A 70 -72.04 35.43 8.79
N TYR A 71 -70.80 34.96 8.86
CA TYR A 71 -69.57 35.73 9.01
C TYR A 71 -68.49 35.15 8.09
N LEU A 72 -67.52 35.95 7.69
CA LEU A 72 -66.22 35.48 7.22
C LEU A 72 -65.19 35.91 8.26
N VAL A 73 -64.30 35.01 8.66
CA VAL A 73 -63.21 35.32 9.58
C VAL A 73 -61.86 35.08 8.90
N ALA A 74 -60.89 35.95 9.17
CA ALA A 74 -59.47 35.68 8.93
C ALA A 74 -58.85 35.26 10.27
N ILE A 75 -58.04 34.21 10.24
CA ILE A 75 -57.41 33.59 11.40
C ILE A 75 -55.91 33.50 11.15
N GLU A 76 -55.13 34.10 12.04
CA GLU A 76 -53.69 33.95 12.20
C GLU A 76 -53.25 32.48 12.19
N GLY A 77 -52.21 32.20 11.40
CA GLY A 77 -51.57 30.89 11.25
C GLY A 77 -50.12 30.87 11.75
N ASP A 78 -49.44 32.02 11.87
CA ASP A 78 -48.04 32.09 12.31
C ASP A 78 -47.90 31.55 13.74
N SER A 79 -46.80 30.82 13.98
CA SER A 79 -46.49 30.20 15.28
C SER A 79 -46.52 31.09 16.53
N THR A 80 -46.56 32.43 16.40
CA THR A 80 -46.64 33.36 17.54
C THR A 80 -48.05 33.85 17.88
N GLY A 81 -49.06 33.56 17.06
CA GLY A 81 -50.46 33.88 17.31
C GLY A 81 -51.49 32.83 16.85
N ALA A 82 -51.03 31.74 16.21
CA ALA A 82 -51.83 30.71 15.55
C ALA A 82 -53.16 30.38 16.23
N GLY A 83 -54.27 30.51 15.49
CA GLY A 83 -55.63 30.32 16.00
C GLY A 83 -56.28 31.61 16.53
N THR A 84 -55.60 32.76 16.52
CA THR A 84 -56.23 34.06 16.83
C THR A 84 -57.09 34.55 15.66
N ILE A 85 -58.23 35.20 15.94
CA ILE A 85 -59.10 35.80 14.90
C ILE A 85 -58.75 37.28 14.72
N ASP A 86 -58.18 37.67 13.58
CA ASP A 86 -57.75 39.06 13.36
C ASP A 86 -58.86 39.91 12.75
N LYS A 87 -59.62 39.32 11.82
CA LYS A 87 -60.72 40.01 11.12
C LYS A 87 -62.02 39.22 11.24
N VAL A 88 -63.12 39.91 11.56
CA VAL A 88 -64.48 39.35 11.57
C VAL A 88 -65.39 40.18 10.68
N PHE A 89 -65.62 39.73 9.45
CA PHE A 89 -66.49 40.41 8.48
C PHE A 89 -67.96 40.04 8.72
N PRO A 90 -68.84 40.98 9.12
CA PRO A 90 -70.24 40.69 9.45
C PRO A 90 -71.11 40.67 8.18
N LEU A 91 -71.14 39.54 7.50
CA LEU A 91 -71.82 39.40 6.20
C LEU A 91 -73.35 39.38 6.26
N SER A 92 -73.91 39.15 7.44
CA SER A 92 -75.34 38.91 7.66
C SER A 92 -76.26 39.99 7.06
N GLY A 93 -77.00 39.64 6.01
CA GLY A 93 -77.94 40.55 5.34
C GLY A 93 -77.34 41.46 4.25
N LEU A 94 -76.05 41.34 3.93
CA LEU A 94 -75.45 41.99 2.75
C LEU A 94 -76.06 41.43 1.46
N SER A 95 -76.21 42.27 0.42
CA SER A 95 -76.81 41.88 -0.86
C SER A 95 -75.81 41.16 -1.77
N ILE A 96 -76.17 39.98 -2.27
CA ILE A 96 -75.55 39.37 -3.44
C ILE A 96 -76.07 40.09 -4.70
N GLY A 97 -75.17 40.46 -5.59
CA GLY A 97 -75.45 41.19 -6.84
C GLY A 97 -76.39 40.46 -7.80
N SER A 98 -76.87 41.17 -8.84
CA SER A 98 -77.70 40.56 -9.89
C SER A 98 -76.92 39.68 -10.88
N ASN A 99 -75.59 39.76 -10.85
CA ASN A 99 -74.65 38.82 -11.46
C ASN A 99 -74.46 37.53 -10.62
N GLY A 100 -74.46 37.63 -9.29
CA GLY A 100 -74.21 36.52 -8.35
C GLY A 100 -73.11 36.76 -7.32
N PHE A 101 -72.50 37.95 -7.33
CA PHE A 101 -71.28 38.24 -6.56
C PHE A 101 -71.48 39.32 -5.50
N LEU A 102 -70.68 39.26 -4.44
CA LEU A 102 -70.56 40.26 -3.38
C LEU A 102 -69.07 40.49 -3.09
N VAL A 103 -68.56 41.66 -3.45
CA VAL A 103 -67.17 42.06 -3.22
C VAL A 103 -67.07 42.81 -1.88
N LEU A 104 -66.26 42.28 -0.97
CA LEU A 104 -65.74 42.98 0.19
C LEU A 104 -64.49 43.72 -0.29
N LEU A 105 -64.59 45.04 -0.45
CA LEU A 105 -63.60 45.82 -1.19
C LEU A 105 -62.94 46.84 -0.25
N GLN A 106 -61.61 46.78 -0.13
CA GLN A 106 -60.86 47.57 0.84
C GLN A 106 -60.90 49.08 0.53
N ALA A 107 -60.91 49.94 1.55
CA ALA A 107 -60.96 51.38 1.34
C ALA A 107 -59.64 51.92 0.78
N GLY A 108 -59.69 52.58 -0.38
CA GLY A 108 -58.55 53.28 -1.00
C GLY A 108 -58.25 52.86 -2.44
N ASN A 109 -58.65 51.65 -2.81
CA ASN A 109 -58.36 51.00 -4.09
C ASN A 109 -58.77 51.79 -5.34
N THR A 110 -58.25 51.34 -6.49
CA THR A 110 -58.65 51.81 -7.82
C THR A 110 -59.24 50.72 -8.72
N TYR A 111 -59.78 49.64 -8.16
CA TYR A 111 -60.42 48.56 -8.93
C TYR A 111 -61.70 49.01 -9.62
N THR A 112 -62.01 48.35 -10.74
CA THR A 112 -63.30 48.49 -11.44
C THR A 112 -64.10 47.21 -11.27
N VAL A 113 -64.97 47.18 -10.26
CA VAL A 113 -65.91 46.07 -10.02
C VAL A 113 -67.10 46.16 -10.98
N ASP A 114 -67.61 45.03 -11.46
CA ASP A 114 -68.85 44.99 -12.27
C ASP A 114 -70.02 45.68 -11.53
N PRO A 115 -70.73 46.64 -12.17
CA PRO A 115 -71.77 47.45 -11.52
C PRO A 115 -73.05 46.68 -11.14
N ASN A 116 -73.13 45.38 -11.44
CA ASN A 116 -74.20 44.47 -11.01
C ASN A 116 -73.86 43.73 -9.71
N SER A 117 -72.61 43.75 -9.23
CA SER A 117 -72.18 43.14 -7.97
C SER A 117 -72.81 43.81 -6.75
N GLY A 118 -72.96 43.03 -5.68
CA GLY A 118 -72.96 43.61 -4.34
C GLY A 118 -71.55 44.13 -4.04
N VAL A 119 -71.42 45.32 -3.45
CA VAL A 119 -70.14 45.87 -3.01
C VAL A 119 -70.30 46.40 -1.60
N ALA A 120 -69.40 46.01 -0.70
CA ALA A 120 -69.39 46.41 0.69
C ALA A 120 -67.99 46.89 1.10
N THR A 121 -67.92 48.13 1.57
CA THR A 121 -66.67 48.86 1.89
C THR A 121 -66.66 49.43 3.32
N ALA A 122 -67.66 49.07 4.13
CA ALA A 122 -67.82 49.51 5.50
C ALA A 122 -68.36 48.36 6.34
N MET A 123 -67.47 47.75 7.13
CA MET A 123 -67.66 46.50 7.86
C MET A 123 -67.57 46.70 9.38
N GLY A 124 -66.94 47.78 9.84
CA GLY A 124 -66.66 48.03 11.25
C GLY A 124 -65.42 47.31 11.77
N THR A 125 -64.54 46.89 10.86
CA THR A 125 -63.33 46.08 11.11
C THR A 125 -62.02 46.85 10.87
N GLY A 126 -62.09 48.14 10.49
CA GLY A 126 -60.92 48.90 10.03
C GLY A 126 -60.74 48.89 8.50
N TRP A 127 -61.35 47.91 7.81
CA TRP A 127 -61.42 47.77 6.34
C TRP A 127 -61.91 49.04 5.60
N GLU A 128 -62.65 49.90 6.30
CA GLU A 128 -63.10 51.22 5.84
C GLU A 128 -62.04 52.36 5.91
N THR A 129 -60.81 52.07 6.33
CA THR A 129 -59.76 53.08 6.55
C THR A 129 -58.38 52.66 6.04
N ILE A 130 -57.84 53.45 5.09
CA ILE A 130 -56.46 53.36 4.60
C ILE A 130 -55.47 53.58 5.76
N SER A 131 -54.86 52.51 6.27
CA SER A 131 -53.70 52.60 7.17
C SER A 131 -52.91 51.30 7.27
N ASP A 132 -51.71 51.35 6.70
CA ASP A 132 -50.51 50.53 6.94
C ASP A 132 -50.59 49.53 8.11
N SER A 133 -50.64 48.23 7.80
CA SER A 133 -50.32 47.06 8.65
C SER A 133 -51.28 46.70 9.80
N ILE A 134 -52.46 47.31 9.91
CA ILE A 134 -53.41 47.02 11.01
C ILE A 134 -54.81 46.64 10.49
N ASN A 135 -55.21 47.18 9.34
CA ASN A 135 -56.56 47.01 8.79
C ASN A 135 -56.61 46.03 7.61
N ASP A 136 -55.43 45.66 7.09
CA ASP A 136 -55.21 44.77 5.95
C ASP A 136 -55.31 43.29 6.38
N ILE A 137 -55.44 42.31 5.48
CA ILE A 137 -55.30 40.87 5.79
C ILE A 137 -53.82 40.58 6.15
N GLU A 138 -53.56 39.45 6.81
CA GLU A 138 -52.21 39.00 7.12
C GLU A 138 -51.49 38.55 5.84
N ASN A 139 -50.23 39.00 5.66
CA ASN A 139 -49.37 38.57 4.55
C ASN A 139 -48.49 37.36 4.93
N GLY A 140 -48.48 36.96 6.21
CA GLY A 140 -47.96 35.67 6.69
C GLY A 140 -49.00 34.56 6.59
N SER A 141 -48.78 33.48 7.33
CA SER A 141 -49.66 32.31 7.34
C SER A 141 -51.06 32.66 7.88
N ASN A 142 -52.12 32.39 7.11
CA ASN A 142 -53.50 32.72 7.50
C ASN A 142 -54.57 31.79 6.91
N THR A 143 -55.71 31.70 7.59
CA THR A 143 -56.89 30.96 7.13
C THR A 143 -58.15 31.83 7.05
N LEU A 144 -58.83 31.79 5.91
CA LEU A 144 -60.16 32.40 5.72
C LEU A 144 -61.28 31.35 5.85
N LEU A 145 -62.12 31.48 6.87
CA LEU A 145 -63.29 30.61 7.09
C LEU A 145 -64.61 31.38 6.92
N LEU A 146 -65.41 30.98 5.92
CA LEU A 146 -66.79 31.43 5.77
C LEU A 146 -67.69 30.53 6.63
N ILE A 147 -68.37 31.11 7.62
CA ILE A 147 -69.04 30.36 8.70
C ILE A 147 -70.47 30.84 8.96
N THR A 148 -71.23 30.02 9.68
CA THR A 148 -72.35 30.49 10.52
C THR A 148 -72.09 30.18 11.98
N SER A 149 -72.43 31.12 12.87
CA SER A 149 -72.33 30.94 14.32
C SER A 149 -73.49 31.60 15.07
N ALA A 150 -74.02 30.93 16.10
CA ALA A 150 -75.11 31.46 16.92
C ALA A 150 -74.66 32.62 17.84
N THR A 151 -73.36 32.74 18.07
CA THR A 151 -72.71 33.85 18.78
C THR A 151 -71.78 34.56 17.79
N PRO A 152 -71.86 35.89 17.63
CA PRO A 152 -70.94 36.62 16.76
C PRO A 152 -69.48 36.37 17.17
N PRO A 153 -68.57 36.05 16.23
CA PRO A 153 -67.14 35.97 16.51
C PRO A 153 -66.56 37.32 16.93
N THR A 154 -65.43 37.27 17.62
CA THR A 154 -64.73 38.41 18.20
C THR A 154 -63.31 38.50 17.64
N ALA A 155 -62.89 39.69 17.17
CA ALA A 155 -61.49 39.90 16.83
C ALA A 155 -60.62 39.88 18.11
N GLY A 156 -59.49 39.19 18.08
CA GLY A 156 -58.71 38.78 19.26
C GLY A 156 -59.34 37.62 20.06
N GLY A 157 -60.33 36.93 19.49
CA GLY A 157 -60.79 35.62 19.96
C GLY A 157 -59.86 34.49 19.50
N ASP A 158 -59.96 33.33 20.13
CA ASP A 158 -59.08 32.17 19.94
C ASP A 158 -59.91 30.96 19.49
N VAL A 159 -59.53 30.34 18.36
CA VAL A 159 -60.22 29.20 17.74
C VAL A 159 -59.46 27.87 17.79
N ASP A 160 -58.23 27.84 18.32
CA ASP A 160 -57.50 26.61 18.62
C ASP A 160 -56.76 26.77 19.95
N SER A 161 -57.55 26.75 21.02
CA SER A 161 -57.10 26.99 22.39
C SER A 161 -56.26 25.84 22.98
N ALA A 162 -55.95 24.85 22.14
CA ALA A 162 -55.09 23.72 22.40
C ALA A 162 -53.89 23.62 21.44
N ASN A 163 -53.72 24.59 20.52
CA ASN A 163 -52.60 24.74 19.57
C ASN A 163 -52.22 23.42 18.87
N ASN A 164 -53.17 22.78 18.18
CA ASN A 164 -53.01 21.45 17.58
C ASN A 164 -53.46 21.32 16.11
N GLY A 165 -53.89 22.42 15.48
CA GLY A 165 -54.42 22.46 14.12
C GLY A 165 -55.87 22.00 13.98
N THR A 166 -56.62 21.88 15.08
CA THR A 166 -58.06 21.53 15.09
C THR A 166 -58.87 22.64 15.76
N LEU A 167 -59.92 23.12 15.09
CA LEU A 167 -60.76 24.19 15.62
C LEU A 167 -61.52 23.78 16.89
N ASP A 168 -61.22 24.44 18.02
CA ASP A 168 -61.98 24.40 19.27
C ASP A 168 -62.39 25.80 19.77
N GLY A 169 -62.03 26.23 20.99
CA GLY A 169 -62.13 27.61 21.46
C GLY A 169 -63.47 28.31 21.17
N GLU A 170 -63.39 29.53 20.64
CA GLU A 170 -64.52 30.34 20.17
C GLU A 170 -65.19 29.76 18.92
N ALA A 171 -64.51 28.88 18.16
CA ALA A 171 -65.07 28.11 17.04
C ALA A 171 -65.99 26.94 17.46
N THR A 172 -66.06 26.63 18.77
CA THR A 172 -66.92 25.56 19.32
C THR A 172 -68.39 25.76 18.91
N GLY A 173 -68.86 24.96 17.95
CA GLY A 173 -70.24 24.98 17.45
C GLY A 173 -70.50 25.93 16.28
N TRP A 174 -69.46 26.47 15.65
CA TRP A 174 -69.57 27.06 14.31
C TRP A 174 -69.97 25.99 13.28
N THR A 175 -70.54 26.42 12.16
CA THR A 175 -70.71 25.60 10.96
C THR A 175 -69.95 26.26 9.82
N ILE A 176 -68.85 25.65 9.40
CA ILE A 176 -68.07 26.08 8.24
C ILE A 176 -68.91 25.84 6.97
N ILE A 177 -68.90 26.81 6.07
CA ILE A 177 -69.61 26.81 4.80
C ILE A 177 -68.60 26.66 3.65
N ASP A 178 -67.50 27.41 3.74
CA ASP A 178 -66.39 27.40 2.77
C ASP A 178 -65.10 27.84 3.48
N SER A 179 -63.94 27.49 2.93
CA SER A 179 -62.64 27.71 3.59
C SER A 179 -61.46 27.67 2.60
N ILE A 180 -60.48 28.56 2.79
CA ILE A 180 -59.20 28.57 2.06
C ILE A 180 -58.07 28.96 3.03
N GLY A 181 -56.92 28.32 2.94
CA GLY A 181 -55.72 28.61 3.73
C GLY A 181 -54.52 29.00 2.87
N ASN A 182 -53.70 29.92 3.38
CA ASN A 182 -52.45 30.40 2.79
C ASN A 182 -51.35 30.27 3.84
N LEU A 183 -50.20 29.69 3.49
CA LEU A 183 -49.05 29.52 4.37
C LEU A 183 -47.80 30.06 3.68
N ASP A 184 -47.00 30.86 4.39
CA ASP A 184 -45.77 31.47 3.88
C ASP A 184 -44.52 30.59 4.06
N GLY A 185 -44.62 29.53 4.87
CA GLY A 185 -43.71 28.38 4.86
C GLY A 185 -43.00 28.14 6.19
N GLY A 186 -43.28 26.99 6.80
CA GLY A 186 -42.65 26.60 8.06
C GLY A 186 -43.37 25.44 8.76
N THR A 187 -42.62 24.68 9.56
CA THR A 187 -43.16 23.50 10.28
C THR A 187 -43.98 23.87 11.52
N SER A 188 -44.06 25.16 11.85
CA SER A 188 -44.64 25.67 13.09
C SER A 188 -46.02 26.32 12.93
N ASP A 189 -46.52 26.37 11.71
CA ASP A 189 -47.57 27.30 11.29
C ASP A 189 -48.84 26.52 10.91
N PHE A 190 -50.00 27.11 11.12
CA PHE A 190 -51.26 26.37 11.24
C PHE A 190 -52.33 26.83 10.25
N ALA A 191 -52.98 25.88 9.58
CA ALA A 191 -54.08 26.17 8.66
C ALA A 191 -55.34 25.33 8.93
N TYR A 192 -56.49 25.99 8.94
CA TYR A 192 -57.77 25.40 9.41
C TYR A 192 -58.78 25.15 8.27
N ALA A 193 -58.37 25.27 7.01
CA ALA A 193 -59.22 25.09 5.84
C ALA A 193 -59.17 23.66 5.27
N ALA A 194 -60.17 23.32 4.46
CA ALA A 194 -60.26 22.07 3.71
C ALA A 194 -59.23 21.97 2.56
N ILE A 195 -58.63 23.08 2.13
CA ILE A 195 -57.49 23.16 1.24
C ILE A 195 -56.62 24.36 1.64
N ASN A 196 -55.31 24.15 1.66
CA ASN A 196 -54.32 25.10 2.15
C ASN A 196 -53.12 25.08 1.17
N PHE A 197 -52.57 26.22 0.82
CA PHE A 197 -51.37 26.33 -0.04
C PHE A 197 -50.16 26.76 0.80
N SER A 198 -48.97 26.20 0.55
CA SER A 198 -47.74 26.44 1.33
C SER A 198 -46.49 26.47 0.45
N THR A 199 -45.54 27.34 0.79
CA THR A 199 -44.34 27.64 -0.04
C THR A 199 -43.32 26.51 -0.10
N ASP A 200 -43.36 25.59 0.87
CA ASP A 200 -42.33 24.58 1.12
C ASP A 200 -42.92 23.23 1.59
N ALA A 201 -44.20 23.00 1.28
CA ALA A 201 -45.06 21.92 1.79
C ALA A 201 -45.28 21.88 3.32
N ASN A 202 -44.62 22.73 4.11
CA ASN A 202 -44.70 22.64 5.56
C ASN A 202 -45.96 23.32 6.12
N GLY A 203 -46.24 23.03 7.39
CA GLY A 203 -47.36 23.54 8.16
C GLY A 203 -48.19 22.40 8.77
N THR A 204 -49.13 22.77 9.62
CA THR A 204 -50.03 21.83 10.32
C THR A 204 -51.48 22.13 9.96
N SER A 205 -52.14 21.19 9.27
CA SER A 205 -53.60 21.15 9.15
C SER A 205 -54.13 19.77 9.51
N THR A 206 -55.17 19.73 10.35
CA THR A 206 -55.93 18.49 10.61
C THR A 206 -57.21 18.40 9.78
N THR A 207 -57.55 19.46 9.04
CA THR A 207 -58.87 19.67 8.41
C THR A 207 -58.84 19.55 6.88
N GLY A 208 -57.69 19.77 6.24
CA GLY A 208 -57.54 19.73 4.79
C GLY A 208 -56.14 19.44 4.31
N THR A 209 -56.00 19.27 3.00
CA THR A 209 -54.71 19.01 2.34
C THR A 209 -53.85 20.28 2.34
N ILE A 210 -52.54 20.13 2.54
CA ILE A 210 -51.54 21.16 2.23
C ILE A 210 -51.02 20.89 0.81
N ILE A 211 -51.01 21.94 -0.01
CA ILE A 211 -50.51 21.95 -1.38
C ILE A 211 -49.19 22.71 -1.41
N ASP A 212 -48.13 22.05 -1.86
CA ASP A 212 -46.81 22.63 -2.07
C ASP A 212 -46.79 23.51 -3.34
N THR A 213 -46.28 24.75 -3.23
CA THR A 213 -46.13 25.69 -4.35
C THR A 213 -44.73 25.70 -4.98
N SER A 214 -43.77 24.90 -4.48
CA SER A 214 -42.37 24.92 -4.93
C SER A 214 -42.01 23.99 -6.11
N VAL A 215 -42.77 22.90 -6.31
CA VAL A 215 -42.23 21.68 -6.93
C VAL A 215 -41.97 21.76 -8.45
N GLU A 216 -42.84 22.41 -9.22
CA GLU A 216 -42.89 22.24 -10.69
C GLU A 216 -42.17 23.34 -11.49
N ASN A 217 -40.86 23.57 -11.26
CA ASN A 217 -39.87 23.99 -12.28
C ASN A 217 -38.43 24.20 -11.75
N GLY A 218 -38.20 24.11 -10.43
CA GLY A 218 -36.95 24.61 -9.83
C GLY A 218 -36.91 26.14 -9.72
N ALA A 219 -38.09 26.76 -9.63
CA ALA A 219 -38.25 28.12 -9.12
C ALA A 219 -38.02 28.15 -7.59
N VAL A 220 -38.04 29.34 -7.00
CA VAL A 220 -38.17 29.47 -5.54
C VAL A 220 -39.65 29.30 -5.19
N GLY A 221 -39.99 28.65 -4.08
CA GLY A 221 -41.38 28.55 -3.62
C GLY A 221 -41.99 29.93 -3.37
N PHE A 222 -43.27 30.11 -3.73
CA PHE A 222 -43.97 31.40 -3.67
C PHE A 222 -45.15 31.35 -2.69
N THR A 223 -45.32 32.40 -1.88
CA THR A 223 -46.55 32.62 -1.11
C THR A 223 -47.62 33.15 -2.06
N PRO A 224 -48.81 32.52 -2.16
CA PRO A 224 -49.86 33.02 -3.04
C PRO A 224 -50.37 34.43 -2.63
N ASP A 225 -50.10 35.43 -3.45
CA ASP A 225 -50.74 36.76 -3.40
C ASP A 225 -52.25 36.65 -3.69
N TYR A 226 -52.62 35.70 -4.57
CA TYR A 226 -53.96 35.56 -5.15
C TYR A 226 -54.48 34.12 -5.09
N LEU A 227 -55.68 33.96 -4.55
CA LEU A 227 -56.35 32.68 -4.34
C LEU A 227 -57.76 32.72 -4.92
N ALA A 228 -58.04 31.95 -5.96
CA ALA A 228 -59.28 32.08 -6.74
C ALA A 228 -59.87 30.74 -7.17
N ARG A 229 -61.19 30.61 -7.13
CA ARG A 229 -61.86 29.39 -7.59
C ARG A 229 -61.74 29.21 -9.10
N ILE A 230 -61.56 27.98 -9.56
CA ILE A 230 -61.55 27.67 -11.00
C ILE A 230 -63.00 27.68 -11.50
N GLY A 231 -63.33 28.71 -12.28
CA GLY A 231 -64.67 28.94 -12.82
C GLY A 231 -65.80 28.77 -11.79
N ASN A 232 -66.74 27.86 -12.07
CA ASN A 232 -67.93 27.63 -11.25
C ASN A 232 -67.75 26.59 -10.13
N SER A 233 -66.53 26.10 -9.84
CA SER A 233 -66.37 25.07 -8.80
C SER A 233 -66.75 25.58 -7.40
N THR A 234 -67.11 24.65 -6.52
CA THR A 234 -67.41 24.85 -5.09
C THR A 234 -66.66 23.85 -4.19
N GLY A 235 -65.72 23.08 -4.73
CA GLY A 235 -64.94 22.10 -3.99
C GLY A 235 -63.72 22.68 -3.26
N SER A 236 -62.87 21.79 -2.76
CA SER A 236 -61.64 22.09 -2.01
C SER A 236 -60.51 21.14 -2.43
N THR A 237 -60.31 20.99 -3.73
CA THR A 237 -59.22 20.24 -4.35
C THR A 237 -58.42 21.11 -5.31
N LEU A 238 -57.27 20.62 -5.80
CA LEU A 238 -56.48 21.27 -6.85
C LEU A 238 -57.26 21.54 -8.15
N GLY A 239 -58.34 20.80 -8.43
CA GLY A 239 -59.21 21.08 -9.57
C GLY A 239 -60.21 22.22 -9.35
N ASP A 240 -60.28 22.75 -8.13
CA ASP A 240 -61.29 23.73 -7.69
C ASP A 240 -60.71 25.13 -7.43
N TRP A 241 -59.39 25.25 -7.26
CA TRP A 241 -58.68 26.47 -6.88
C TRP A 241 -57.41 26.70 -7.71
N LEU A 242 -57.20 27.97 -8.07
CA LEU A 242 -55.95 28.58 -8.50
C LEU A 242 -55.31 29.27 -7.29
N ALA A 243 -54.01 29.08 -7.10
CA ALA A 243 -53.16 29.87 -6.21
C ALA A 243 -51.99 30.43 -7.02
N ALA A 244 -51.62 31.70 -6.84
CA ALA A 244 -50.55 32.32 -7.61
C ALA A 244 -49.93 33.58 -6.98
N ASP A 245 -48.67 33.85 -7.36
CA ASP A 245 -48.03 35.16 -7.32
C ASP A 245 -48.60 36.06 -8.46
N VAL A 246 -48.44 37.38 -8.33
CA VAL A 246 -49.01 38.37 -9.25
C VAL A 246 -47.95 39.36 -9.74
N ASN A 247 -47.83 39.48 -11.07
CA ASN A 247 -47.08 40.57 -11.67
C ASN A 247 -47.91 41.85 -11.73
N GLY A 248 -47.25 43.00 -11.51
CA GLY A 248 -47.77 44.29 -11.98
C GLY A 248 -47.15 45.48 -11.26
N THR A 249 -47.80 46.65 -11.37
CA THR A 249 -47.44 47.87 -10.62
C THR A 249 -48.67 48.62 -10.08
N GLY A 250 -49.83 47.97 -10.06
CA GLY A 250 -51.08 48.51 -9.50
C GLY A 250 -52.35 47.90 -10.14
N PRO A 251 -53.55 48.16 -9.56
CA PRO A 251 -54.84 47.51 -9.86
C PRO A 251 -55.36 47.42 -11.31
N ILE A 252 -54.70 48.04 -12.28
CA ILE A 252 -55.09 48.02 -13.72
C ILE A 252 -54.14 47.12 -14.54
N ASP A 253 -52.92 46.91 -14.05
CA ASP A 253 -51.86 46.16 -14.73
C ASP A 253 -51.47 44.88 -13.96
N PHE A 254 -52.27 44.45 -12.97
CA PHE A 254 -52.06 43.20 -12.23
C PHE A 254 -52.48 41.97 -13.05
N ALA A 255 -51.63 40.94 -13.07
CA ALA A 255 -51.87 39.67 -13.76
C ALA A 255 -51.13 38.50 -13.08
N VAL A 256 -51.74 37.32 -13.10
CA VAL A 256 -51.17 36.05 -12.62
C VAL A 256 -49.82 35.76 -13.30
N ASP A 257 -48.76 35.41 -12.55
CA ASP A 257 -47.52 34.90 -13.16
C ASP A 257 -47.69 33.43 -13.62
N PRO A 258 -47.51 33.10 -14.91
CA PRO A 258 -47.52 31.72 -15.38
C PRO A 258 -46.34 30.85 -14.91
N LEU A 259 -45.34 31.40 -14.23
CA LEU A 259 -44.21 30.69 -13.62
C LEU A 259 -44.45 30.35 -12.15
N GLU A 260 -45.27 31.15 -11.47
CA GLU A 260 -45.55 31.08 -10.02
C GLU A 260 -47.08 30.97 -9.83
N SER A 261 -47.66 29.91 -10.40
CA SER A 261 -49.10 29.60 -10.30
C SER A 261 -49.38 28.10 -10.26
N ILE A 262 -50.43 27.69 -9.53
CA ILE A 262 -50.95 26.32 -9.47
C ILE A 262 -52.47 26.35 -9.70
N PRO A 263 -53.01 25.69 -10.74
CA PRO A 263 -52.31 24.92 -11.78
C PRO A 263 -51.36 25.75 -12.64
N ASN A 264 -50.28 25.11 -13.09
CA ASN A 264 -49.13 25.74 -13.73
C ASN A 264 -49.41 26.38 -15.10
N GLY A 265 -48.65 27.44 -15.43
CA GLY A 265 -48.71 28.10 -16.74
C GLY A 265 -49.90 29.04 -16.96
N VAL A 266 -50.65 29.39 -15.90
CA VAL A 266 -51.83 30.25 -15.99
C VAL A 266 -51.41 31.72 -16.03
N SER A 267 -51.80 32.46 -17.08
CA SER A 267 -51.58 33.92 -17.15
C SER A 267 -52.84 34.65 -17.58
N ASN A 268 -53.40 35.45 -16.68
CA ASN A 268 -54.61 36.26 -16.89
C ASN A 268 -54.50 37.58 -16.14
N ALA A 269 -55.10 38.64 -16.67
CA ALA A 269 -55.24 39.91 -15.96
C ALA A 269 -56.33 39.81 -14.87
N LEU A 270 -56.12 40.50 -13.75
CA LEU A 270 -57.05 40.54 -12.62
C LEU A 270 -58.04 41.73 -12.75
N ASP A 271 -58.55 41.97 -13.96
CA ASP A 271 -59.49 43.06 -14.28
C ASP A 271 -60.97 42.62 -14.28
N HIS A 272 -61.26 41.41 -13.77
CA HIS A 272 -62.55 40.73 -13.87
C HIS A 272 -63.43 40.73 -12.61
N ILE A 273 -63.11 41.51 -11.58
CA ILE A 273 -63.80 41.50 -10.28
C ILE A 273 -65.31 41.78 -10.45
N GLY A 274 -66.18 40.91 -9.95
CA GLY A 274 -67.62 40.92 -10.22
C GLY A 274 -68.08 40.07 -11.41
N ALA A 275 -67.20 39.25 -11.98
CA ALA A 275 -67.50 38.32 -13.06
C ALA A 275 -67.08 36.88 -12.71
N MET A 276 -67.28 35.95 -13.64
CA MET A 276 -66.77 34.59 -13.47
C MET A 276 -65.26 34.58 -13.69
N ASN A 277 -64.52 34.08 -12.68
CA ASN A 277 -63.15 33.61 -12.80
C ASN A 277 -63.03 32.69 -14.04
N PRO A 278 -61.90 32.70 -14.77
CA PRO A 278 -61.76 31.85 -15.95
C PRO A 278 -61.84 30.36 -15.60
N VAL A 279 -62.26 29.55 -16.57
CA VAL A 279 -62.17 28.09 -16.48
C VAL A 279 -60.79 27.69 -17.01
N PHE A 280 -59.88 27.36 -16.09
CA PHE A 280 -58.61 26.73 -16.43
C PHE A 280 -58.88 25.24 -16.63
N SER A 281 -58.86 24.78 -17.89
CA SER A 281 -58.84 23.34 -18.17
C SER A 281 -57.47 22.78 -17.80
N ALA A 282 -57.41 21.80 -16.91
CA ALA A 282 -56.26 20.92 -16.81
C ALA A 282 -55.96 20.36 -18.20
N ALA A 283 -54.73 20.53 -18.70
CA ALA A 283 -54.39 20.18 -20.06
C ALA A 283 -54.49 18.66 -20.26
N ALA A 284 -55.36 18.24 -21.19
CA ALA A 284 -55.53 16.83 -21.53
C ALA A 284 -54.19 16.20 -21.94
N GLY A 285 -53.97 14.99 -21.46
CA GLY A 285 -52.68 14.31 -21.57
C GLY A 285 -52.55 13.17 -20.57
N VAL A 286 -51.43 12.47 -20.65
CA VAL A 286 -51.09 11.30 -19.82
C VAL A 286 -49.96 11.70 -18.87
N THR A 287 -49.97 11.18 -17.65
CA THR A 287 -48.81 11.15 -16.75
C THR A 287 -48.24 9.75 -16.70
N VAL A 288 -46.91 9.68 -16.61
CA VAL A 288 -46.18 8.48 -16.22
C VAL A 288 -45.37 8.86 -14.97
N THR A 289 -45.32 7.99 -13.97
CA THR A 289 -44.70 8.29 -12.68
C THR A 289 -44.10 7.02 -12.08
N GLU A 290 -42.78 6.99 -11.98
CA GLU A 290 -42.01 5.85 -11.47
C GLU A 290 -42.14 5.80 -9.94
N THR A 291 -42.54 4.66 -9.37
CA THR A 291 -43.03 4.63 -7.98
C THR A 291 -41.93 4.77 -6.93
N GLY A 292 -40.68 4.47 -7.28
CA GLY A 292 -39.48 4.78 -6.49
C GLY A 292 -38.78 6.10 -6.87
N GLY A 293 -39.18 6.74 -7.97
CA GLY A 293 -38.45 7.84 -8.61
C GLY A 293 -37.52 7.42 -9.76
N SER A 294 -37.37 6.11 -9.96
CA SER A 294 -36.67 5.40 -11.04
C SER A 294 -37.38 4.05 -11.28
N THR A 295 -36.98 3.33 -12.32
CA THR A 295 -37.41 1.95 -12.61
C THR A 295 -36.17 1.06 -12.62
N ASP A 296 -35.80 0.51 -11.46
CA ASP A 296 -34.53 -0.19 -11.26
C ASP A 296 -34.77 -1.70 -11.06
N ILE A 297 -34.19 -2.51 -11.93
CA ILE A 297 -34.42 -3.97 -12.00
C ILE A 297 -33.10 -4.70 -12.30
N ALA A 298 -33.07 -6.00 -12.04
CA ALA A 298 -31.93 -6.88 -12.30
C ALA A 298 -32.38 -8.12 -13.06
N GLU A 299 -31.47 -8.73 -13.82
CA GLU A 299 -31.73 -10.03 -14.44
C GLU A 299 -31.79 -11.12 -13.36
N GLU A 300 -30.84 -11.07 -12.41
CA GLU A 300 -30.79 -12.03 -11.32
C GLU A 300 -32.05 -12.03 -10.44
N MET A 301 -32.43 -13.23 -10.00
CA MET A 301 -33.51 -13.46 -9.03
C MET A 301 -34.90 -12.96 -9.44
N ALA A 302 -35.06 -12.45 -10.67
CA ALA A 302 -36.28 -11.84 -11.21
C ALA A 302 -36.86 -10.75 -10.31
N THR A 303 -36.04 -9.75 -9.98
CA THR A 303 -36.48 -8.53 -9.29
C THR A 303 -37.52 -7.77 -10.13
N THR A 304 -38.35 -6.95 -9.47
CA THR A 304 -39.44 -6.23 -10.12
C THR A 304 -39.64 -4.84 -9.53
N ASP A 305 -39.80 -3.85 -10.38
CA ASP A 305 -40.17 -2.47 -10.00
C ASP A 305 -41.50 -2.06 -10.65
N THR A 306 -42.03 -0.89 -10.29
CA THR A 306 -43.34 -0.39 -10.72
C THR A 306 -43.35 1.08 -11.12
N TYR A 307 -44.12 1.40 -12.16
CA TYR A 307 -44.49 2.77 -12.51
C TYR A 307 -46.00 2.88 -12.77
N ASP A 308 -46.59 4.03 -12.45
CA ASP A 308 -48.01 4.33 -12.67
C ASP A 308 -48.22 5.11 -13.98
N ILE A 309 -49.31 4.79 -14.69
CA ILE A 309 -49.85 5.60 -15.79
C ILE A 309 -51.20 6.18 -15.36
N ALA A 310 -51.45 7.47 -15.60
CA ALA A 310 -52.74 8.11 -15.33
C ALA A 310 -53.13 9.17 -16.38
N LEU A 311 -54.38 9.62 -16.34
CA LEU A 311 -54.91 10.67 -17.23
C LEU A 311 -55.03 12.02 -16.49
N LYS A 312 -54.60 13.10 -17.14
CA LYS A 312 -54.67 14.48 -16.60
C LYS A 312 -56.08 15.10 -16.55
N SER A 313 -57.06 14.51 -17.24
CA SER A 313 -58.48 14.87 -17.17
C SER A 313 -59.37 13.63 -17.23
N VAL A 314 -60.62 13.76 -16.77
CA VAL A 314 -61.62 12.67 -16.89
C VAL A 314 -62.04 12.55 -18.36
N PRO A 315 -61.82 11.41 -19.04
CA PRO A 315 -62.07 11.30 -20.47
C PRO A 315 -63.57 11.14 -20.76
N ALA A 316 -64.04 11.70 -21.88
CA ALA A 316 -65.44 11.61 -22.31
C ALA A 316 -65.87 10.19 -22.78
N GLY A 317 -64.91 9.28 -22.93
CA GLY A 317 -65.10 7.86 -23.24
C GLY A 317 -63.80 7.08 -23.01
N SER A 318 -63.85 5.75 -23.03
CA SER A 318 -62.68 4.93 -22.68
C SER A 318 -61.45 5.19 -23.55
N VAL A 319 -60.28 5.26 -22.92
CA VAL A 319 -58.96 5.41 -23.55
C VAL A 319 -58.15 4.14 -23.29
N GLU A 320 -57.63 3.52 -24.35
CA GLU A 320 -56.74 2.36 -24.26
C GLU A 320 -55.31 2.82 -24.56
N ILE A 321 -54.40 2.60 -23.60
CA ILE A 321 -52.97 2.88 -23.73
C ILE A 321 -52.25 1.54 -23.78
N THR A 322 -51.29 1.39 -24.68
CA THR A 322 -50.41 0.22 -24.74
C THR A 322 -49.00 0.63 -24.34
N ALA A 323 -48.48 0.00 -23.30
CA ALA A 323 -47.07 0.02 -22.95
C ALA A 323 -46.38 -1.14 -23.67
N THR A 324 -45.22 -0.91 -24.26
CA THR A 324 -44.44 -1.89 -25.04
C THR A 324 -42.97 -1.76 -24.66
N ALA A 325 -42.43 -2.79 -24.00
CA ALA A 325 -41.00 -2.92 -23.77
C ALA A 325 -40.27 -3.32 -25.06
N ASP A 326 -38.95 -3.19 -25.06
CA ASP A 326 -38.09 -3.64 -26.15
C ASP A 326 -37.72 -5.13 -26.01
N ALA A 327 -36.43 -5.47 -26.03
CA ALA A 327 -35.94 -6.83 -25.92
C ALA A 327 -35.43 -7.18 -24.50
N GLN A 328 -35.19 -6.18 -23.64
CA GLN A 328 -34.56 -6.39 -22.32
C GLN A 328 -35.54 -6.42 -21.13
N ALA A 329 -36.84 -6.19 -21.34
CA ALA A 329 -37.80 -6.16 -20.25
C ALA A 329 -39.17 -6.77 -20.60
N GLU A 330 -39.88 -7.26 -19.59
CA GLU A 330 -41.30 -7.62 -19.67
C GLU A 330 -42.17 -6.83 -18.69
N LEU A 331 -43.44 -6.67 -19.07
CA LEU A 331 -44.44 -5.87 -18.37
C LEU A 331 -45.58 -6.74 -17.84
N SER A 332 -46.10 -6.40 -16.66
CA SER A 332 -47.28 -7.02 -16.06
C SER A 332 -48.26 -6.00 -15.49
N LEU A 333 -49.55 -6.36 -15.46
CA LEU A 333 -50.63 -5.62 -14.79
C LEU A 333 -51.21 -6.38 -13.59
N ASN A 334 -50.60 -7.50 -13.21
CA ASN A 334 -51.01 -8.30 -12.04
C ASN A 334 -49.83 -8.83 -11.20
N GLY A 335 -48.59 -8.50 -11.57
CA GLY A 335 -47.37 -8.94 -10.90
C GLY A 335 -47.04 -10.43 -11.07
N THR A 336 -47.72 -11.15 -11.98
CA THR A 336 -47.53 -12.60 -12.15
C THR A 336 -47.47 -13.07 -13.61
N ASP A 337 -48.27 -12.49 -14.50
CA ASP A 337 -48.25 -12.77 -15.93
C ASP A 337 -47.52 -11.63 -16.64
N PHE A 338 -46.38 -11.94 -17.27
CA PHE A 338 -45.49 -10.97 -17.90
C PHE A 338 -45.50 -11.11 -19.44
N PHE A 339 -45.37 -9.97 -20.13
CA PHE A 339 -45.42 -9.86 -21.59
C PHE A 339 -44.62 -8.64 -22.08
N ALA A 340 -44.03 -8.72 -23.28
CA ALA A 340 -43.38 -7.57 -23.93
C ALA A 340 -44.32 -6.36 -24.21
N ALA A 341 -45.65 -6.52 -24.11
CA ALA A 341 -46.60 -5.41 -24.19
C ALA A 341 -47.87 -5.66 -23.37
N VAL A 342 -48.36 -4.61 -22.70
CA VAL A 342 -49.60 -4.63 -21.90
C VAL A 342 -50.56 -3.49 -22.30
N MET A 343 -51.86 -3.73 -22.19
CA MET A 343 -52.91 -2.75 -22.49
C MET A 343 -53.62 -2.31 -21.21
N LEU A 344 -53.55 -1.02 -20.94
CA LEU A 344 -54.24 -0.33 -19.86
C LEU A 344 -55.52 0.31 -20.40
N THR A 345 -56.60 0.31 -19.63
CA THR A 345 -57.90 0.86 -20.08
C THR A 345 -58.44 1.84 -19.05
N PHE A 346 -58.49 3.11 -19.41
CA PHE A 346 -58.93 4.20 -18.53
C PHE A 346 -60.36 4.62 -18.84
N THR A 347 -61.17 4.78 -17.80
CA THR A 347 -62.54 5.33 -17.84
C THR A 347 -62.70 6.59 -16.98
N ASP A 348 -61.63 6.97 -16.29
CA ASP A 348 -61.52 8.02 -15.29
C ASP A 348 -60.01 8.30 -15.09
N MET A 349 -59.65 9.10 -14.09
CA MET A 349 -58.27 9.51 -13.81
C MET A 349 -57.52 8.57 -12.85
N THR A 350 -58.08 7.42 -12.47
CA THR A 350 -57.42 6.52 -11.51
C THR A 350 -56.12 5.96 -12.12
N PRO A 351 -54.95 6.10 -11.44
CA PRO A 351 -53.70 5.50 -11.91
C PRO A 351 -53.80 3.99 -12.08
N GLN A 352 -53.04 3.45 -13.03
CA GLN A 352 -52.87 2.02 -13.24
C GLN A 352 -51.38 1.69 -13.28
N THR A 353 -50.96 0.84 -12.35
CA THR A 353 -49.57 0.42 -12.16
C THR A 353 -49.17 -0.64 -13.20
N VAL A 354 -47.98 -0.48 -13.76
CA VAL A 354 -47.28 -1.49 -14.55
C VAL A 354 -46.11 -1.99 -13.72
N THR A 355 -46.02 -3.31 -13.54
CA THR A 355 -44.83 -3.98 -12.99
C THR A 355 -43.89 -4.32 -14.12
N VAL A 356 -42.60 -4.05 -13.93
CA VAL A 356 -41.51 -4.31 -14.88
C VAL A 356 -40.59 -5.38 -14.30
N ARG A 357 -39.97 -6.19 -15.16
CA ARG A 357 -38.81 -7.04 -14.84
C ARG A 357 -37.87 -7.12 -16.04
N ALA A 358 -36.60 -7.45 -15.80
CA ALA A 358 -35.65 -7.74 -16.87
C ALA A 358 -35.91 -9.12 -17.50
N ILE A 359 -35.21 -9.43 -18.59
CA ILE A 359 -35.23 -10.74 -19.25
C ILE A 359 -33.84 -11.35 -19.11
N GLU A 360 -33.64 -12.24 -18.13
CA GLU A 360 -32.39 -13.00 -18.01
C GLU A 360 -32.10 -13.78 -19.30
N ASP A 361 -30.95 -13.52 -19.95
CA ASP A 361 -30.51 -14.25 -21.15
C ASP A 361 -29.18 -15.04 -21.03
N GLY A 362 -28.01 -14.46 -21.29
CA GLY A 362 -26.73 -15.18 -21.42
C GLY A 362 -25.66 -14.37 -22.16
N THR A 363 -25.73 -13.04 -22.11
CA THR A 363 -24.99 -12.09 -22.95
C THR A 363 -24.46 -10.95 -22.07
N PRO A 364 -23.13 -10.79 -21.91
CA PRO A 364 -22.57 -9.70 -21.12
C PRO A 364 -22.97 -8.32 -21.63
N GLU A 365 -23.52 -7.48 -20.75
CA GLU A 365 -23.89 -6.11 -21.05
C GLU A 365 -23.33 -5.12 -20.00
N ALA A 366 -23.34 -3.83 -20.31
CA ALA A 366 -22.65 -2.84 -19.51
C ALA A 366 -23.47 -2.44 -18.28
N THR A 367 -23.36 -3.21 -17.19
CA THR A 367 -24.17 -3.06 -15.98
C THR A 367 -24.00 -1.68 -15.27
N PRO A 368 -25.09 -0.95 -14.94
CA PRO A 368 -26.46 -1.19 -15.38
C PRO A 368 -26.70 -0.71 -16.82
N HIS A 369 -27.30 -1.55 -17.66
CA HIS A 369 -27.75 -1.18 -19.01
C HIS A 369 -29.17 -0.58 -18.99
N SER A 370 -29.74 -0.32 -20.17
CA SER A 370 -31.01 0.41 -20.31
C SER A 370 -32.03 -0.29 -21.21
N GLY A 371 -33.14 -0.74 -20.63
CA GLY A 371 -34.31 -1.18 -21.38
C GLY A 371 -35.31 -0.03 -21.60
N THR A 372 -35.90 0.08 -22.78
CA THR A 372 -36.85 1.16 -23.13
C THR A 372 -38.29 0.65 -23.17
N ILE A 373 -39.16 1.28 -22.39
CA ILE A 373 -40.61 0.99 -22.37
C ILE A 373 -41.36 2.17 -22.98
N THR A 374 -41.97 1.93 -24.14
CA THR A 374 -42.65 2.96 -24.94
C THR A 374 -44.17 2.92 -24.79
N HIS A 375 -44.84 4.07 -24.89
CA HIS A 375 -46.28 4.17 -24.63
C HIS A 375 -47.04 4.89 -25.75
N ALA A 376 -48.19 4.33 -26.14
CA ALA A 376 -49.07 4.94 -27.13
C ALA A 376 -50.55 4.78 -26.78
N VAL A 377 -51.36 5.82 -27.05
CA VAL A 377 -52.83 5.67 -27.09
C VAL A 377 -53.17 4.86 -28.35
N THR A 378 -53.67 3.64 -28.16
CA THR A 378 -53.95 2.69 -29.26
C THR A 378 -55.42 2.65 -29.66
N THR A 379 -56.33 2.87 -28.70
CA THR A 379 -57.76 3.14 -28.97
C THR A 379 -58.22 4.31 -28.13
N THR A 380 -59.15 5.12 -28.65
CA THR A 380 -59.77 6.20 -27.89
C THR A 380 -61.23 6.39 -28.31
N ASN A 381 -62.11 6.53 -27.32
CA ASN A 381 -63.46 7.07 -27.51
C ASN A 381 -63.53 8.58 -27.20
N ASP A 382 -62.41 9.20 -26.84
CA ASP A 382 -62.23 10.64 -26.69
C ASP A 382 -61.05 11.15 -27.54
N PRO A 383 -61.20 11.23 -28.88
CA PRO A 383 -60.14 11.68 -29.77
C PRO A 383 -59.94 13.21 -29.78
N ALA A 384 -60.64 13.96 -28.92
CA ALA A 384 -60.45 15.41 -28.76
C ALA A 384 -59.34 15.67 -27.74
N ASP A 385 -59.47 15.05 -26.56
CA ASP A 385 -58.54 15.21 -25.44
C ASP A 385 -57.44 14.13 -25.46
N TYR A 386 -57.75 12.93 -26.00
CA TYR A 386 -56.86 11.76 -26.05
C TYR A 386 -56.72 11.16 -27.46
N PRO A 387 -56.21 11.91 -28.46
CA PRO A 387 -55.97 11.38 -29.80
C PRO A 387 -54.88 10.30 -29.86
N LEU A 388 -54.89 9.47 -30.91
CA LEU A 388 -53.83 8.47 -31.22
C LEU A 388 -52.45 9.08 -31.55
N SER A 389 -52.30 10.40 -31.40
CA SER A 389 -51.06 11.16 -31.57
C SER A 389 -50.64 11.89 -30.28
N THR A 390 -51.27 11.58 -29.15
CA THR A 390 -50.81 12.04 -27.83
C THR A 390 -49.43 11.45 -27.56
N THR A 391 -48.44 12.33 -27.39
CA THR A 391 -47.14 11.95 -26.87
C THR A 391 -47.28 11.59 -25.39
N ILE A 392 -46.78 10.42 -25.03
CA ILE A 392 -46.60 9.96 -23.65
C ILE A 392 -45.08 9.91 -23.45
N ALA A 393 -44.60 10.04 -22.21
CA ALA A 393 -43.19 9.84 -21.91
C ALA A 393 -42.88 8.33 -21.87
N ASP A 394 -41.81 7.92 -22.55
CA ASP A 394 -41.25 6.57 -22.41
C ASP A 394 -40.59 6.42 -21.02
N VAL A 395 -40.54 5.20 -20.49
CA VAL A 395 -39.80 4.85 -19.26
C VAL A 395 -38.49 4.18 -19.65
N ILE A 396 -37.41 4.52 -18.95
CA ILE A 396 -36.12 3.83 -19.06
C ILE A 396 -35.98 2.95 -17.81
N ALA A 397 -35.95 1.64 -18.00
CA ALA A 397 -35.57 0.72 -16.95
C ALA A 397 -34.04 0.64 -16.90
N ASN A 398 -33.45 0.85 -15.73
CA ASN A 398 -32.03 0.57 -15.50
C ASN A 398 -31.93 -0.91 -15.11
N ILE A 399 -31.09 -1.67 -15.82
CA ILE A 399 -31.03 -3.13 -15.71
C ILE A 399 -29.65 -3.53 -15.20
N GLU A 400 -29.60 -4.11 -14.00
CA GLU A 400 -28.40 -4.77 -13.49
C GLU A 400 -28.25 -6.15 -14.15
N ASP A 401 -27.35 -6.21 -15.14
CA ASP A 401 -26.87 -7.45 -15.75
C ASP A 401 -26.03 -8.28 -14.75
N ASN A 402 -26.15 -9.61 -14.85
CA ASN A 402 -25.43 -10.61 -14.06
C ASN A 402 -24.39 -11.44 -14.86
N ASP A 403 -24.32 -11.33 -16.19
CA ASP A 403 -23.37 -12.07 -17.04
C ASP A 403 -21.95 -11.45 -17.05
N THR A 404 -21.15 -11.77 -16.02
CA THR A 404 -19.76 -11.31 -15.92
C THR A 404 -18.81 -12.11 -16.85
N PRO A 405 -18.10 -11.48 -17.81
CA PRO A 405 -17.07 -12.16 -18.60
C PRO A 405 -15.88 -12.62 -17.76
N GLY A 406 -15.37 -13.82 -18.04
CA GLY A 406 -14.22 -14.37 -17.30
C GLY A 406 -13.73 -15.71 -17.85
N VAL A 407 -12.57 -16.15 -17.35
CA VAL A 407 -11.91 -17.40 -17.73
C VAL A 407 -11.74 -18.28 -16.49
N THR A 408 -12.76 -19.07 -16.16
CA THR A 408 -12.67 -20.04 -15.06
C THR A 408 -11.66 -21.15 -15.36
N ILE A 409 -10.83 -21.43 -14.34
CA ILE A 409 -10.09 -22.68 -14.18
C ILE A 409 -10.83 -23.54 -13.16
N THR A 410 -11.06 -24.82 -13.45
CA THR A 410 -11.68 -25.77 -12.51
C THR A 410 -10.80 -27.00 -12.36
N GLU A 411 -10.23 -27.18 -11.17
CA GLU A 411 -9.46 -28.36 -10.80
C GLU A 411 -10.40 -29.58 -10.70
N THR A 412 -10.19 -30.61 -11.53
CA THR A 412 -11.21 -31.65 -11.72
C THR A 412 -11.40 -32.57 -10.49
N SER A 413 -10.44 -32.55 -9.56
CA SER A 413 -10.47 -33.31 -8.30
C SER A 413 -10.75 -32.43 -7.06
N GLY A 414 -10.64 -31.10 -7.18
CA GLY A 414 -10.64 -30.14 -6.06
C GLY A 414 -9.25 -29.68 -5.61
N SER A 415 -8.20 -30.24 -6.22
CA SER A 415 -6.80 -29.81 -6.24
C SER A 415 -6.17 -30.33 -7.54
N THR A 416 -4.96 -29.87 -7.88
CA THR A 416 -4.16 -30.31 -9.02
C THR A 416 -2.83 -30.84 -8.50
N ASP A 417 -2.80 -32.13 -8.17
CA ASP A 417 -1.71 -32.75 -7.41
C ASP A 417 -0.94 -33.76 -8.26
N VAL A 418 0.38 -33.59 -8.35
CA VAL A 418 1.26 -34.49 -9.10
C VAL A 418 2.48 -34.94 -8.27
N ASP A 419 3.15 -35.96 -8.78
CA ASP A 419 4.19 -36.74 -8.12
C ASP A 419 5.14 -37.25 -9.19
N GLU A 420 6.42 -36.88 -9.08
CA GLU A 420 7.49 -37.27 -10.00
C GLU A 420 7.75 -38.77 -9.97
N GLN A 421 7.49 -39.45 -8.84
CA GLN A 421 7.82 -40.86 -8.61
C GLN A 421 6.99 -41.79 -9.52
N GLY A 422 7.49 -41.98 -10.74
CA GLY A 422 6.77 -42.68 -11.82
C GLY A 422 5.90 -41.78 -12.69
N GLN A 423 6.08 -40.46 -12.60
CA GLN A 423 5.43 -39.40 -13.40
C GLN A 423 3.91 -39.53 -13.45
N THR A 424 3.25 -39.21 -12.33
CA THR A 424 1.79 -39.14 -12.26
C THR A 424 1.25 -37.93 -13.04
N THR A 425 -0.06 -37.89 -13.27
CA THR A 425 -0.72 -36.86 -14.08
C THR A 425 -2.08 -36.53 -13.50
N ASP A 426 -2.41 -35.24 -13.38
CA ASP A 426 -3.75 -34.77 -12.99
C ASP A 426 -4.39 -33.90 -14.10
N THR A 427 -5.64 -33.48 -13.90
CA THR A 427 -6.41 -32.70 -14.87
C THR A 427 -7.14 -31.50 -14.26
N PHE A 428 -7.12 -30.39 -15.01
CA PHE A 428 -7.98 -29.23 -14.78
C PHE A 428 -8.73 -28.87 -16.06
N ASP A 429 -9.93 -28.32 -15.93
CA ASP A 429 -10.71 -27.78 -17.03
C ASP A 429 -10.50 -26.26 -17.12
N VAL A 430 -10.44 -25.72 -18.35
CA VAL A 430 -10.49 -24.26 -18.61
C VAL A 430 -11.74 -23.95 -19.42
N SER A 431 -12.51 -22.94 -19.02
CA SER A 431 -13.71 -22.47 -19.72
C SER A 431 -13.73 -20.95 -19.85
N LEU A 432 -14.66 -20.45 -20.66
CA LEU A 432 -15.16 -19.08 -20.52
C LEU A 432 -16.44 -19.11 -19.68
N ASP A 433 -16.68 -18.05 -18.92
CA ASP A 433 -17.81 -17.98 -18.01
C ASP A 433 -19.11 -17.61 -18.75
N THR A 434 -18.99 -16.75 -19.77
CA THR A 434 -20.08 -16.30 -20.65
C THR A 434 -19.79 -16.62 -22.11
N ALA A 435 -20.82 -16.64 -22.98
CA ALA A 435 -20.66 -17.03 -24.38
C ALA A 435 -20.12 -15.85 -25.23
N PRO A 436 -18.90 -15.92 -25.80
CA PRO A 436 -18.28 -14.77 -26.43
C PRO A 436 -18.90 -14.46 -27.80
N ALA A 437 -19.00 -13.17 -28.14
CA ALA A 437 -19.52 -12.69 -29.42
C ALA A 437 -18.61 -13.03 -30.62
N GLY A 438 -17.37 -13.44 -30.36
CA GLY A 438 -16.42 -13.95 -31.35
C GLY A 438 -15.33 -14.82 -30.72
N ASN A 439 -14.58 -15.57 -31.54
CA ASN A 439 -13.55 -16.50 -31.04
C ASN A 439 -12.54 -15.83 -30.09
N VAL A 440 -12.36 -16.44 -28.91
CA VAL A 440 -11.34 -16.11 -27.90
C VAL A 440 -10.25 -17.19 -27.94
N THR A 441 -8.98 -16.80 -27.83
CA THR A 441 -7.83 -17.69 -27.83
C THR A 441 -7.05 -17.53 -26.53
N VAL A 442 -7.31 -18.41 -25.56
CA VAL A 442 -6.58 -18.46 -24.29
C VAL A 442 -5.28 -19.24 -24.51
N ARG A 443 -4.15 -18.63 -24.17
CA ARG A 443 -2.84 -19.26 -24.13
C ARG A 443 -2.57 -19.74 -22.71
N LEU A 444 -2.03 -20.94 -22.58
CA LEU A 444 -1.48 -21.48 -21.35
C LEU A 444 0.04 -21.48 -21.50
N GLN A 445 0.75 -20.95 -20.51
CA GLN A 445 2.21 -20.89 -20.49
C GLN A 445 2.73 -21.38 -19.14
N ILE A 446 3.73 -22.27 -19.18
CA ILE A 446 4.59 -22.63 -18.04
C ILE A 446 5.87 -21.80 -18.13
N THR A 447 6.36 -21.30 -16.99
CA THR A 447 7.57 -20.46 -16.93
C THR A 447 8.56 -20.81 -15.83
N ASP A 448 8.13 -21.61 -14.85
CA ASP A 448 8.97 -22.11 -13.76
C ASP A 448 10.05 -23.07 -14.28
N GLY A 449 9.65 -24.27 -14.69
CA GLY A 449 10.57 -25.38 -14.97
C GLY A 449 9.97 -26.72 -14.53
N GLU A 450 9.04 -26.68 -13.58
CA GLU A 450 8.61 -27.85 -12.81
C GLU A 450 7.52 -28.69 -13.49
N THR A 451 6.86 -28.18 -14.55
CA THR A 451 5.70 -28.85 -15.14
C THR A 451 5.65 -28.85 -16.67
N GLU A 452 4.93 -29.84 -17.22
CA GLU A 452 4.42 -29.77 -18.59
C GLU A 452 2.92 -30.03 -18.66
N ILE A 453 2.24 -29.32 -19.54
CA ILE A 453 0.81 -29.47 -19.82
C ILE A 453 0.54 -30.17 -21.15
N SER A 454 -0.69 -30.68 -21.34
CA SER A 454 -1.12 -31.39 -22.54
C SER A 454 -2.61 -31.19 -22.81
N THR A 455 -2.94 -30.63 -23.98
CA THR A 455 -4.32 -30.40 -24.45
C THR A 455 -4.92 -31.56 -25.24
N ASN A 456 -4.28 -32.73 -25.23
CA ASN A 456 -4.71 -33.91 -26.00
C ASN A 456 -4.76 -35.22 -25.20
N GLY A 457 -4.88 -35.12 -23.87
CA GLY A 457 -4.98 -36.27 -22.97
C GLY A 457 -3.66 -37.01 -22.82
N GLY A 458 -2.57 -36.27 -22.60
CA GLY A 458 -1.23 -36.82 -22.34
C GLY A 458 -0.54 -37.50 -23.53
N VAL A 459 -0.94 -37.19 -24.77
CA VAL A 459 -0.31 -37.75 -25.98
C VAL A 459 0.91 -36.93 -26.44
N SER A 460 0.94 -35.63 -26.11
CA SER A 460 2.12 -34.77 -26.22
C SER A 460 2.09 -33.68 -25.17
N TYR A 461 3.22 -33.46 -24.51
CA TYR A 461 3.42 -32.45 -23.47
C TYR A 461 4.26 -31.28 -23.98
N GLY A 462 4.29 -30.18 -23.22
CA GLY A 462 5.12 -29.00 -23.45
C GLY A 462 4.70 -27.81 -22.58
N THR A 463 5.39 -26.68 -22.74
CA THR A 463 5.25 -25.49 -21.88
C THR A 463 4.42 -24.34 -22.47
N GLU A 464 3.92 -24.43 -23.72
CA GLU A 464 2.99 -23.45 -24.29
C GLU A 464 1.91 -24.12 -25.15
N PHE A 465 0.63 -23.80 -24.89
CA PHE A 465 -0.51 -24.26 -25.69
C PHE A 465 -1.56 -23.16 -25.88
N PHE A 466 -2.40 -23.30 -26.91
CA PHE A 466 -3.45 -22.33 -27.26
C PHE A 466 -4.81 -23.03 -27.35
N LEU A 467 -5.69 -22.75 -26.39
CA LEU A 467 -7.10 -23.12 -26.44
C LEU A 467 -7.87 -22.11 -27.29
N ASN A 468 -8.93 -22.56 -27.96
CA ASN A 468 -9.78 -21.72 -28.78
C ASN A 468 -11.24 -21.96 -28.35
N PHE A 469 -11.93 -20.91 -27.91
CA PHE A 469 -13.31 -20.97 -27.45
C PHE A 469 -14.25 -20.27 -28.43
N THR A 470 -15.46 -20.83 -28.57
CA THR A 470 -16.58 -20.29 -29.36
C THR A 470 -17.91 -20.32 -28.59
N ASP A 471 -17.84 -20.78 -27.35
CA ASP A 471 -18.91 -21.03 -26.39
C ASP A 471 -18.23 -21.39 -25.05
N THR A 472 -19.02 -21.58 -23.99
CA THR A 472 -18.55 -21.85 -22.63
C THR A 472 -18.14 -23.32 -22.37
N THR A 473 -18.02 -24.17 -23.39
CA THR A 473 -17.69 -25.60 -23.19
C THR A 473 -16.27 -25.75 -22.61
N PRO A 474 -16.09 -26.37 -21.42
CA PRO A 474 -14.77 -26.53 -20.83
C PRO A 474 -13.84 -27.43 -21.66
N GLN A 475 -12.54 -27.12 -21.63
CA GLN A 475 -11.48 -27.86 -22.31
C GLN A 475 -10.50 -28.40 -21.28
N THR A 476 -10.47 -29.74 -21.13
CA THR A 476 -9.63 -30.44 -20.16
C THR A 476 -8.15 -30.43 -20.57
N ILE A 477 -7.30 -30.05 -19.63
CA ILE A 477 -5.85 -30.01 -19.72
C ILE A 477 -5.29 -31.08 -18.78
N THR A 478 -4.36 -31.89 -19.25
CA THR A 478 -3.59 -32.82 -18.40
C THR A 478 -2.26 -32.17 -18.04
N VAL A 479 -1.89 -32.15 -16.77
CA VAL A 479 -0.59 -31.68 -16.29
C VAL A 479 0.21 -32.85 -15.70
N ARG A 480 1.54 -32.70 -15.67
CA ARG A 480 2.50 -33.60 -15.05
C ARG A 480 3.72 -32.80 -14.57
N PRO A 481 4.52 -33.32 -13.64
CA PRO A 481 5.77 -32.69 -13.27
C PRO A 481 6.86 -32.98 -14.32
N ILE A 482 7.92 -32.21 -14.28
CA ILE A 482 9.23 -32.56 -14.81
C ILE A 482 9.97 -33.30 -13.69
N ASP A 483 10.70 -34.34 -14.06
CA ASP A 483 11.34 -35.33 -13.18
C ASP A 483 12.83 -35.26 -13.52
N ASP A 484 13.64 -34.66 -12.64
CA ASP A 484 15.07 -34.40 -12.87
C ASP A 484 16.04 -34.96 -11.82
N SER A 485 16.60 -34.17 -10.89
CA SER A 485 17.60 -34.61 -9.90
C SER A 485 18.02 -33.58 -8.83
N ASP A 486 17.42 -32.39 -8.78
CA ASP A 486 17.73 -31.42 -7.71
C ASP A 486 16.92 -31.77 -6.42
N PHE A 487 16.67 -30.84 -5.48
CA PHE A 487 15.84 -31.15 -4.30
C PHE A 487 15.17 -29.90 -3.74
N GLU A 488 13.86 -29.87 -3.93
CA GLU A 488 12.96 -28.76 -3.61
C GLU A 488 12.05 -29.13 -2.42
N GLY A 489 11.91 -30.44 -2.17
CA GLY A 489 10.87 -31.01 -1.33
C GLY A 489 9.47 -30.81 -1.94
N PRO A 490 8.39 -31.02 -1.17
CA PRO A 490 7.03 -30.78 -1.64
C PRO A 490 6.82 -29.31 -2.03
N HIS A 491 6.83 -29.04 -3.34
CA HIS A 491 6.89 -27.70 -3.93
C HIS A 491 5.69 -27.45 -4.87
N THR A 492 5.73 -26.37 -5.65
CA THR A 492 4.61 -26.02 -6.56
C THR A 492 5.07 -25.47 -7.91
N GLY A 493 4.53 -26.01 -9.00
CA GLY A 493 4.59 -25.43 -10.34
C GLY A 493 3.42 -24.48 -10.64
N SER A 494 3.48 -23.77 -11.77
CA SER A 494 2.49 -22.76 -12.14
C SER A 494 2.05 -22.83 -13.61
N VAL A 495 0.75 -22.74 -13.86
CA VAL A 495 0.18 -22.57 -15.20
C VAL A 495 -0.39 -21.16 -15.32
N LEU A 496 0.24 -20.30 -16.13
CA LEU A 496 -0.25 -18.95 -16.41
C LEU A 496 -1.22 -18.97 -17.59
N LEU A 497 -2.34 -18.26 -17.49
CA LEU A 497 -3.32 -18.09 -18.56
C LEU A 497 -3.37 -16.63 -19.04
N ASP A 498 -3.37 -16.42 -20.36
CA ASP A 498 -3.64 -15.11 -20.98
C ASP A 498 -4.55 -15.20 -22.21
N ILE A 499 -5.35 -14.17 -22.44
CA ILE A 499 -6.12 -14.02 -23.68
C ILE A 499 -5.17 -13.48 -24.76
N SER A 500 -4.43 -14.39 -25.39
CA SER A 500 -3.43 -14.08 -26.42
C SER A 500 -4.03 -13.45 -27.69
N ALA A 501 -5.29 -13.74 -27.99
CA ALA A 501 -6.04 -13.10 -29.08
C ALA A 501 -7.56 -13.23 -28.84
N THR A 502 -8.32 -12.27 -29.35
CA THR A 502 -9.79 -12.29 -29.30
C THR A 502 -10.36 -11.63 -30.57
N ASN A 503 -11.59 -12.00 -30.96
CA ASN A 503 -12.43 -11.19 -31.86
C ASN A 503 -13.47 -10.37 -31.08
N ASP A 504 -13.44 -10.47 -29.76
CA ASP A 504 -14.35 -9.90 -28.79
C ASP A 504 -13.56 -9.17 -27.71
N LEU A 505 -13.17 -7.93 -28.02
CA LEU A 505 -12.28 -7.10 -27.20
C LEU A 505 -13.05 -6.20 -26.22
N GLY A 506 -14.38 -6.32 -26.16
CA GLY A 506 -15.17 -5.72 -25.10
C GLY A 506 -15.07 -6.58 -23.85
N ASP A 507 -15.49 -7.84 -24.02
CA ASP A 507 -15.77 -8.74 -22.91
C ASP A 507 -14.53 -9.58 -22.55
N TYR A 508 -13.71 -9.92 -23.55
CA TYR A 508 -12.51 -10.75 -23.39
C TYR A 508 -11.23 -10.01 -23.82
N PRO A 509 -10.80 -8.94 -23.11
CA PRO A 509 -9.63 -8.15 -23.46
C PRO A 509 -8.33 -8.97 -23.45
N THR A 510 -7.38 -8.63 -24.32
CA THR A 510 -6.10 -9.35 -24.37
C THR A 510 -5.18 -8.99 -23.21
N GLY A 511 -4.85 -9.97 -22.36
CA GLY A 511 -3.99 -9.81 -21.19
C GLY A 511 -4.05 -11.07 -20.29
N PRO A 512 -3.40 -11.04 -19.11
CA PRO A 512 -3.51 -12.11 -18.12
C PRO A 512 -4.98 -12.39 -17.76
N ALA A 513 -5.33 -13.67 -17.65
CA ALA A 513 -6.69 -14.14 -17.42
C ALA A 513 -6.82 -15.05 -16.18
N GLY A 514 -5.71 -15.53 -15.64
CA GLY A 514 -5.66 -16.32 -14.40
C GLY A 514 -4.34 -17.07 -14.25
N SER A 515 -4.21 -17.81 -13.16
CA SER A 515 -3.15 -18.79 -12.96
C SER A 515 -3.66 -19.98 -12.15
N LEU A 516 -3.00 -21.12 -12.31
CA LEU A 516 -3.22 -22.33 -11.51
C LEU A 516 -1.91 -22.72 -10.83
N THR A 517 -1.96 -22.99 -9.53
CA THR A 517 -0.89 -23.65 -8.79
C THR A 517 -1.04 -25.17 -8.94
N VAL A 518 0.06 -25.86 -9.18
CA VAL A 518 0.12 -27.33 -9.27
C VAL A 518 1.00 -27.80 -8.12
N ASN A 519 0.48 -28.63 -7.22
CA ASN A 519 1.25 -29.16 -6.10
C ASN A 519 2.10 -30.34 -6.59
N ILE A 520 3.39 -30.36 -6.25
CA ILE A 520 4.35 -31.35 -6.74
C ILE A 520 4.96 -32.09 -5.56
N THR A 521 4.94 -33.42 -5.63
CA THR A 521 5.70 -34.30 -4.74
C THR A 521 7.03 -34.64 -5.42
N ASP A 522 8.06 -33.94 -4.96
CA ASP A 522 9.49 -34.26 -5.16
C ASP A 522 9.78 -35.72 -4.80
N ASN A 523 10.59 -36.39 -5.63
CA ASN A 523 10.96 -37.79 -5.46
C ASN A 523 12.44 -38.06 -5.11
N ASP A 524 13.23 -37.00 -4.98
CA ASP A 524 14.64 -37.03 -4.62
C ASP A 524 14.84 -36.83 -3.10
N PHE A 525 16.07 -36.56 -2.66
CA PHE A 525 16.43 -36.51 -1.24
C PHE A 525 17.36 -35.36 -0.94
N MET A 526 17.07 -34.63 0.15
CA MET A 526 17.93 -33.58 0.68
C MET A 526 19.40 -34.00 0.69
N PRO A 527 20.30 -33.25 0.03
CA PRO A 527 21.73 -33.50 0.12
C PRO A 527 22.22 -33.24 1.56
N PRO A 528 23.36 -33.85 1.97
CA PRO A 528 23.97 -33.51 3.25
C PRO A 528 24.29 -32.01 3.31
N PRO A 529 24.17 -31.35 4.47
CA PRO A 529 24.55 -29.95 4.62
C PRO A 529 26.01 -29.74 4.16
N THR A 530 26.22 -28.76 3.28
CA THR A 530 27.57 -28.32 2.93
C THR A 530 28.26 -27.72 4.14
N ASP A 531 29.58 -27.92 4.21
CA ASP A 531 30.44 -27.38 5.26
C ASP A 531 30.14 -27.86 6.69
N LEU A 532 29.71 -29.12 6.83
CA LEU A 532 29.49 -29.82 8.09
C LEU A 532 30.66 -30.78 8.44
N TYR A 533 31.26 -30.64 9.62
CA TYR A 533 32.51 -31.32 10.01
C TYR A 533 32.54 -31.73 11.49
N LEU A 534 33.32 -32.77 11.84
CA LEU A 534 33.72 -33.04 13.22
C LEU A 534 34.82 -32.05 13.63
N ASN A 535 34.63 -31.27 14.70
CA ASN A 535 35.57 -30.22 15.10
C ASN A 535 36.55 -30.66 16.20
N GLU A 536 36.06 -31.40 17.18
CA GLU A 536 36.84 -31.87 18.33
C GLU A 536 36.26 -33.20 18.83
N VAL A 537 37.14 -34.14 19.20
CA VAL A 537 36.81 -35.49 19.65
C VAL A 537 37.67 -35.80 20.88
N VAL A 538 37.03 -36.06 22.02
CA VAL A 538 37.67 -36.36 23.30
C VAL A 538 37.09 -37.64 23.91
N VAL A 539 37.98 -38.58 24.20
CA VAL A 539 37.70 -39.91 24.78
C VAL A 539 38.66 -40.18 25.94
N ASP A 540 38.29 -41.04 26.89
CA ASP A 540 39.04 -41.51 28.07
C ASP A 540 40.26 -40.67 28.52
N LEU A 541 39.98 -39.57 29.23
CA LEU A 541 41.02 -38.68 29.77
C LEU A 541 41.77 -39.22 31.02
N ASP A 542 41.54 -40.44 31.53
CA ASP A 542 42.34 -40.93 32.68
C ASP A 542 42.65 -42.44 32.79
N GLY A 543 42.05 -43.31 31.97
CA GLY A 543 42.34 -44.75 31.94
C GLY A 543 41.84 -45.52 33.18
N VAL A 544 40.92 -44.96 33.98
CA VAL A 544 40.36 -45.60 35.19
C VAL A 544 38.83 -45.70 35.21
N GLY A 545 38.17 -45.35 34.09
CA GLY A 545 36.79 -45.73 33.75
C GLY A 545 35.69 -44.72 34.13
N ASP A 546 34.71 -44.58 33.23
CA ASP A 546 33.50 -43.76 33.34
C ASP A 546 33.80 -42.31 33.82
N ASN A 547 34.61 -41.58 33.05
CA ASN A 547 34.97 -40.19 33.33
C ASN A 547 34.00 -39.25 32.57
N PRO A 548 33.21 -38.37 33.23
CA PRO A 548 32.15 -37.56 32.59
C PRO A 548 32.71 -36.36 31.79
N ASN A 549 33.85 -36.55 31.13
CA ASN A 549 34.60 -35.54 30.39
C ASN A 549 34.82 -35.95 28.91
N GLU A 550 34.02 -36.88 28.40
CA GLU A 550 33.99 -37.28 26.99
C GLU A 550 33.00 -36.39 26.20
N TYR A 551 33.37 -36.02 24.98
CA TYR A 551 32.50 -35.26 24.07
C TYR A 551 32.96 -35.34 22.62
N ILE A 552 32.02 -35.06 21.71
CA ILE A 552 32.29 -34.80 20.29
C ILE A 552 31.60 -33.51 19.88
N GLU A 553 32.39 -32.57 19.36
CA GLU A 553 31.89 -31.32 18.78
C GLU A 553 31.78 -31.43 17.25
N VAL A 554 30.70 -30.91 16.71
CA VAL A 554 30.37 -30.82 15.28
C VAL A 554 30.23 -29.34 14.93
N ARG A 555 30.90 -28.92 13.85
CA ARG A 555 30.85 -27.55 13.32
C ARG A 555 30.10 -27.53 11.99
N GLY A 556 29.29 -26.50 11.75
CA GLY A 556 28.63 -26.29 10.47
C GLY A 556 28.06 -24.88 10.30
N PRO A 557 27.31 -24.62 9.23
CA PRO A 557 26.64 -23.33 9.04
C PRO A 557 25.62 -23.09 10.17
N ALA A 558 25.62 -21.89 10.75
CA ALA A 558 24.79 -21.59 11.92
C ALA A 558 23.29 -21.79 11.63
N GLY A 559 22.61 -22.56 12.50
CA GLY A 559 21.20 -22.92 12.31
C GLY A 559 20.91 -24.02 11.27
N ALA A 560 21.92 -24.58 10.59
CA ALA A 560 21.69 -25.61 9.56
C ALA A 560 21.02 -26.88 10.14
N PRO A 561 19.94 -27.39 9.52
CA PRO A 561 19.27 -28.60 9.97
C PRO A 561 20.10 -29.85 9.66
N LEU A 562 20.16 -30.79 10.60
CA LEU A 562 20.94 -32.03 10.49
C LEU A 562 20.08 -33.23 10.05
N ALA A 563 19.10 -32.98 9.18
CA ALA A 563 18.16 -33.99 8.71
C ALA A 563 18.91 -35.15 8.01
N GLY A 564 18.66 -36.39 8.46
CA GLY A 564 19.31 -37.58 7.90
C GLY A 564 20.77 -37.77 8.33
N ILE A 565 21.30 -36.93 9.22
CA ILE A 565 22.66 -37.05 9.75
C ILE A 565 22.68 -37.91 11.02
N TYR A 566 23.69 -38.76 11.13
CA TYR A 566 23.99 -39.62 12.27
C TYR A 566 25.48 -39.48 12.60
N LEU A 567 25.84 -39.49 13.89
CA LEU A 567 27.21 -39.80 14.30
C LEU A 567 27.28 -41.29 14.64
N LEU A 568 28.24 -42.00 14.03
CA LEU A 568 28.57 -43.38 14.35
C LEU A 568 29.92 -43.45 15.05
N MET A 569 30.02 -44.30 16.07
CA MET A 569 31.30 -44.82 16.55
C MET A 569 31.42 -46.27 16.09
N VAL A 570 32.57 -46.61 15.52
CA VAL A 570 32.84 -47.91 14.89
C VAL A 570 34.11 -48.53 15.48
N ASP A 571 33.99 -49.77 15.96
CA ASP A 571 35.08 -50.62 16.46
C ASP A 571 36.19 -50.74 15.40
N GLY A 572 37.44 -50.65 15.85
CA GLY A 572 38.64 -50.86 15.05
C GLY A 572 39.47 -52.09 15.45
N ASP A 573 39.30 -52.73 16.61
CA ASP A 573 40.13 -53.86 17.08
C ASP A 573 39.80 -55.16 16.33
N GLY A 574 40.74 -55.54 15.46
CA GLY A 574 41.16 -56.90 15.06
C GLY A 574 40.15 -58.00 14.70
N ALA A 575 39.13 -58.23 15.51
CA ALA A 575 38.10 -59.27 15.34
C ALA A 575 36.65 -58.78 15.51
N ALA A 576 36.47 -57.50 15.82
CA ALA A 576 35.19 -56.79 15.81
C ALA A 576 35.20 -55.54 14.91
N SER A 577 36.37 -55.13 14.39
CA SER A 577 36.55 -54.08 13.37
C SER A 577 35.38 -53.97 12.38
N GLY A 578 34.63 -52.88 12.44
CA GLY A 578 33.46 -52.62 11.59
C GLY A 578 32.10 -52.77 12.30
N ASP A 579 32.02 -53.39 13.48
CA ASP A 579 30.84 -53.31 14.35
C ASP A 579 30.64 -51.86 14.84
N VAL A 580 29.39 -51.41 14.91
CA VAL A 580 29.01 -50.05 15.31
C VAL A 580 28.55 -50.05 16.78
N ASP A 581 29.31 -49.44 17.68
CA ASP A 581 28.99 -49.42 19.12
C ASP A 581 28.02 -48.31 19.51
N ALA A 582 28.11 -47.15 18.87
CA ALA A 582 27.22 -46.02 19.13
C ALA A 582 26.58 -45.49 17.85
N VAL A 583 25.30 -45.12 17.96
CA VAL A 583 24.52 -44.43 16.93
C VAL A 583 23.81 -43.25 17.58
N ILE A 584 24.26 -42.04 17.27
CA ILE A 584 23.63 -40.79 17.72
C ILE A 584 22.85 -40.23 16.53
N ASP A 585 21.52 -40.22 16.63
CA ASP A 585 20.61 -39.68 15.60
C ASP A 585 20.53 -38.15 15.73
N LEU A 586 21.06 -37.43 14.75
CA LEU A 586 21.05 -35.96 14.71
C LEU A 586 19.89 -35.41 13.88
N THR A 587 19.03 -36.26 13.29
CA THR A 587 17.95 -35.90 12.35
C THR A 587 16.99 -34.81 12.86
N SER A 588 16.79 -34.71 14.17
CA SER A 588 15.90 -33.72 14.80
C SER A 588 16.60 -32.46 15.33
N TYR A 589 17.90 -32.30 15.08
CA TYR A 589 18.72 -31.19 15.58
C TYR A 589 19.12 -30.23 14.45
N SER A 590 19.62 -29.06 14.84
CA SER A 590 20.32 -28.12 13.97
C SER A 590 21.64 -27.72 14.61
N ILE A 591 22.58 -27.23 13.81
CA ILE A 591 23.75 -26.51 14.32
C ILE A 591 23.30 -25.27 15.11
N GLY A 592 24.06 -24.90 16.15
CA GLY A 592 23.80 -23.73 16.99
C GLY A 592 23.86 -22.41 16.23
N SER A 593 23.43 -21.32 16.88
CA SER A 593 23.49 -19.96 16.31
C SER A 593 24.92 -19.40 16.23
N ASP A 594 25.88 -20.09 16.83
CA ASP A 594 27.32 -19.84 16.82
C ASP A 594 28.09 -20.70 15.80
N GLY A 595 27.42 -21.64 15.12
CA GLY A 595 28.05 -22.58 14.19
C GLY A 595 28.47 -23.93 14.81
N PHE A 596 28.12 -24.21 16.07
CA PHE A 596 28.55 -25.42 16.79
C PHE A 596 27.40 -26.26 17.34
N LEU A 597 27.65 -27.57 17.46
CA LEU A 597 26.83 -28.54 18.17
C LEU A 597 27.75 -29.47 18.97
N VAL A 598 27.48 -29.70 20.25
CA VAL A 598 28.26 -30.61 21.11
C VAL A 598 27.41 -31.80 21.54
N ILE A 599 27.98 -33.00 21.47
CA ILE A 599 27.43 -34.27 21.92
C ILE A 599 28.17 -34.65 23.21
N VAL A 600 27.44 -34.88 24.31
CA VAL A 600 28.00 -35.11 25.67
C VAL A 600 27.26 -36.25 26.40
N ASP A 601 27.90 -36.83 27.42
CA ASP A 601 27.28 -37.81 28.33
C ASP A 601 26.15 -37.18 29.18
N ASP A 602 26.47 -36.27 30.10
CA ASP A 602 25.49 -35.50 30.88
C ASP A 602 25.79 -33.99 30.78
N ALA A 603 24.87 -33.23 30.17
CA ALA A 603 24.97 -31.78 30.02
C ALA A 603 24.92 -30.99 31.34
N ALA A 604 24.81 -31.65 32.50
CA ALA A 604 24.89 -31.04 33.83
C ALA A 604 26.27 -31.16 34.51
N ASP A 605 27.25 -31.83 33.90
CA ASP A 605 28.63 -31.90 34.41
C ASP A 605 29.46 -30.63 34.08
N LEU A 606 30.78 -30.66 34.27
CA LEU A 606 31.60 -29.48 34.62
C LEU A 606 31.86 -28.43 33.51
N TYR A 607 31.29 -28.63 32.32
CA TYR A 607 31.53 -27.83 31.12
C TYR A 607 30.98 -26.39 31.17
N THR A 608 31.60 -25.49 30.39
CA THR A 608 31.10 -24.12 30.16
C THR A 608 30.86 -23.88 28.67
N ILE A 609 29.81 -24.51 28.13
CA ILE A 609 29.41 -24.42 26.72
C ILE A 609 28.94 -23.00 26.36
N SER A 610 29.31 -22.51 25.17
CA SER A 610 28.94 -21.19 24.67
C SER A 610 27.42 -20.92 24.60
N PRO A 611 26.96 -19.68 24.91
CA PRO A 611 25.56 -19.29 24.71
C PRO A 611 25.20 -19.14 23.22
N GLY A 612 24.80 -20.24 22.60
CA GLY A 612 24.40 -20.32 21.18
C GLY A 612 24.46 -21.74 20.63
N THR A 613 25.30 -22.57 21.24
CA THR A 613 25.62 -23.94 20.82
C THR A 613 24.43 -24.88 20.98
N SER A 614 24.22 -25.76 20.00
CA SER A 614 23.27 -26.86 20.15
C SER A 614 23.85 -27.97 21.02
N ILE A 615 23.07 -28.54 21.93
CA ILE A 615 23.54 -29.60 22.85
C ILE A 615 22.74 -30.87 22.61
N VAL A 616 23.45 -31.98 22.42
CA VAL A 616 22.91 -33.34 22.32
C VAL A 616 23.34 -34.10 23.58
N ASP A 617 22.42 -34.22 24.52
CA ASP A 617 22.57 -34.89 25.82
C ASP A 617 22.32 -36.40 25.64
N VAL A 618 23.34 -37.24 25.86
CA VAL A 618 23.30 -38.70 25.60
C VAL A 618 23.70 -39.52 26.84
N PRO A 619 22.86 -39.59 27.90
CA PRO A 619 23.29 -40.19 29.18
C PRO A 619 23.59 -41.69 29.11
N GLY A 620 24.82 -42.04 29.47
CA GLY A 620 25.46 -43.33 29.25
C GLY A 620 26.26 -43.41 27.96
N LEU A 621 26.92 -42.31 27.56
CA LEU A 621 27.90 -42.29 26.48
C LEU A 621 29.23 -42.86 27.01
N ASP A 622 29.79 -43.82 26.28
CA ASP A 622 30.91 -44.68 26.69
C ASP A 622 31.71 -44.97 25.41
N PHE A 623 32.74 -44.17 25.11
CA PHE A 623 33.56 -44.35 23.91
C PHE A 623 34.67 -45.38 24.15
N GLU A 624 34.98 -46.20 23.14
CA GLU A 624 35.87 -47.36 23.35
C GLU A 624 37.33 -46.97 23.63
N ASN A 625 37.91 -47.54 24.70
CA ASN A 625 39.30 -47.39 25.11
C ASN A 625 40.27 -48.22 24.21
N ALA A 626 40.09 -48.19 22.89
CA ALA A 626 40.84 -49.00 21.92
C ALA A 626 40.96 -48.28 20.55
N SER A 627 41.28 -49.03 19.48
CA SER A 627 41.21 -48.52 18.11
C SER A 627 39.77 -48.23 17.70
N TYR A 628 39.42 -46.99 17.31
CA TYR A 628 38.05 -46.59 16.92
C TYR A 628 38.00 -45.65 15.69
N SER A 629 36.80 -45.50 15.12
CA SER A 629 36.48 -44.47 14.11
C SER A 629 35.21 -43.70 14.47
N ALA A 630 35.31 -42.37 14.57
CA ALA A 630 34.17 -41.46 14.68
C ALA A 630 33.78 -40.98 13.27
N LEU A 631 32.56 -41.29 12.82
CA LEU A 631 32.09 -41.02 11.46
C LEU A 631 30.79 -40.21 11.47
N LEU A 632 30.81 -39.02 10.88
CA LEU A 632 29.60 -38.24 10.61
C LEU A 632 29.01 -38.72 9.28
N LEU A 633 27.81 -39.28 9.34
CA LEU A 633 27.19 -40.04 8.25
C LEU A 633 25.87 -39.39 7.81
N HIS A 634 25.68 -39.21 6.51
CA HIS A 634 24.38 -38.90 5.92
C HIS A 634 23.70 -40.16 5.37
N ASN A 635 22.40 -40.30 5.65
CA ASN A 635 21.56 -41.40 5.18
C ASN A 635 20.49 -40.91 4.18
N GLY A 636 20.88 -40.74 2.92
CA GLY A 636 20.00 -40.39 1.79
C GLY A 636 19.12 -41.56 1.35
N GLY A 637 18.14 -41.93 2.18
CA GLY A 637 17.13 -42.96 1.85
C GLY A 637 17.54 -44.42 2.09
N GLY A 638 18.70 -44.67 2.70
CA GLY A 638 19.14 -46.00 3.14
C GLY A 638 18.48 -46.48 4.45
N PRO A 639 18.79 -47.70 4.93
CA PRO A 639 18.28 -48.21 6.20
C PRO A 639 18.81 -47.39 7.38
N VAL A 640 18.03 -47.18 8.43
CA VAL A 640 18.52 -46.48 9.64
C VAL A 640 19.69 -47.26 10.28
N PRO A 641 20.83 -46.62 10.62
CA PRO A 641 21.94 -47.28 11.31
C PRO A 641 21.53 -47.88 12.66
N THR A 642 22.23 -48.92 13.12
CA THR A 642 21.92 -49.61 14.39
C THR A 642 23.18 -50.08 15.11
N VAL A 643 23.21 -49.90 16.43
CA VAL A 643 24.24 -50.47 17.31
C VAL A 643 24.31 -52.00 17.16
N GLY A 644 25.51 -52.56 17.04
CA GLY A 644 25.75 -53.96 16.69
C GLY A 644 25.34 -54.31 15.25
N GLY A 645 25.34 -53.31 14.36
CA GLY A 645 25.40 -53.47 12.92
C GLY A 645 26.86 -53.41 12.46
N ASP A 646 27.14 -54.09 11.35
CA ASP A 646 28.50 -54.36 10.85
C ASP A 646 28.67 -53.67 9.48
N LEU A 647 29.70 -52.83 9.35
CA LEU A 647 30.03 -52.03 8.16
C LEU A 647 31.12 -52.67 7.28
N ASP A 648 31.85 -53.69 7.76
CA ASP A 648 33.01 -54.32 7.10
C ASP A 648 32.95 -55.84 7.31
N VAL A 649 32.03 -56.48 6.58
CA VAL A 649 31.46 -57.80 6.95
C VAL A 649 32.42 -58.99 6.72
N ASP A 650 33.62 -58.75 6.16
CA ASP A 650 34.75 -59.69 6.24
C ASP A 650 36.06 -59.10 6.81
N ASN A 651 35.97 -57.95 7.48
CA ASN A 651 36.99 -57.23 8.24
C ASN A 651 38.24 -56.89 7.41
N ASP A 652 38.08 -56.62 6.12
CA ASP A 652 39.18 -56.39 5.16
C ASP A 652 39.51 -54.90 4.94
N GLY A 653 38.62 -53.99 5.38
CA GLY A 653 38.81 -52.54 5.34
C GLY A 653 38.53 -51.91 3.97
N LEU A 654 37.83 -52.61 3.07
CA LEU A 654 37.54 -52.17 1.70
C LEU A 654 36.09 -52.42 1.24
N ASP A 655 35.19 -52.85 2.13
CA ASP A 655 33.79 -53.14 1.80
C ASP A 655 33.01 -51.81 1.58
N PRO A 656 32.21 -51.66 0.50
CA PRO A 656 31.56 -50.40 0.17
C PRO A 656 30.34 -50.14 1.07
N LEU A 657 30.22 -48.92 1.58
CA LEU A 657 29.13 -48.45 2.44
C LEU A 657 27.73 -48.89 1.95
N PRO A 658 26.78 -49.17 2.87
CA PRO A 658 25.40 -49.51 2.54
C PRO A 658 24.73 -48.52 1.56
N PRO A 659 23.92 -48.98 0.59
CA PRO A 659 23.26 -48.10 -0.37
C PRO A 659 22.40 -47.03 0.31
N GLY A 660 22.68 -45.76 0.00
CA GLY A 660 22.08 -44.58 0.63
C GLY A 660 22.97 -43.90 1.68
N TYR A 661 24.08 -44.52 2.09
CA TYR A 661 25.02 -43.94 3.05
C TYR A 661 26.11 -43.11 2.35
N THR A 662 26.51 -42.02 2.99
CA THR A 662 27.67 -41.19 2.61
C THR A 662 28.34 -40.68 3.88
N ILE A 663 29.65 -40.91 4.03
CA ILE A 663 30.44 -40.24 5.08
C ILE A 663 30.58 -38.77 4.68
N VAL A 664 30.19 -37.88 5.58
CA VAL A 664 30.30 -36.42 5.45
C VAL A 664 31.67 -35.96 5.94
N ASP A 665 32.06 -36.43 7.12
CA ASP A 665 33.39 -36.23 7.71
C ASP A 665 33.71 -37.38 8.69
N GLY A 666 34.98 -37.54 9.10
CA GLY A 666 35.34 -38.56 10.08
C GLY A 666 36.81 -38.54 10.48
N VAL A 667 37.11 -39.14 11.64
CA VAL A 667 38.47 -39.32 12.16
C VAL A 667 38.60 -40.68 12.86
N SER A 668 39.75 -41.36 12.67
CA SER A 668 40.08 -42.61 13.36
C SER A 668 41.33 -42.46 14.23
N ALA A 669 41.34 -43.16 15.37
CA ALA A 669 42.48 -43.33 16.26
C ALA A 669 42.77 -44.83 16.40
N LEU A 670 44.03 -45.25 16.21
CA LEU A 670 44.43 -46.66 16.35
C LEU A 670 45.58 -46.83 17.36
N ASP A 671 45.39 -47.70 18.35
CA ASP A 671 46.36 -48.05 19.40
C ASP A 671 47.60 -48.81 18.85
N GLY A 672 47.51 -49.33 17.63
CA GLY A 672 48.63 -49.84 16.86
C GLY A 672 48.98 -51.30 17.16
N THR A 673 47.95 -52.12 17.40
CA THR A 673 48.12 -53.58 17.47
C THR A 673 48.17 -54.20 16.06
N VAL A 674 48.07 -55.53 16.00
CA VAL A 674 48.15 -56.28 14.72
C VAL A 674 46.76 -56.82 14.40
N GLY A 675 45.86 -55.90 14.09
CA GLY A 675 44.48 -56.17 13.71
C GLY A 675 43.79 -55.00 13.01
N ASP A 676 44.20 -53.78 13.30
CA ASP A 676 43.32 -52.61 13.41
C ASP A 676 42.84 -52.01 12.08
N ARG A 677 41.66 -51.37 12.10
CA ARG A 677 41.03 -50.69 10.97
C ARG A 677 40.65 -49.25 11.29
N GLY A 678 40.97 -48.33 10.38
CA GLY A 678 40.44 -46.97 10.37
C GLY A 678 39.49 -46.78 9.18
N TYR A 679 38.23 -46.43 9.47
CA TYR A 679 37.16 -46.21 8.48
C TYR A 679 37.00 -44.73 8.08
N ALA A 680 37.83 -43.83 8.64
CA ALA A 680 37.77 -42.40 8.39
C ALA A 680 38.71 -41.91 7.26
N PRO A 681 38.43 -40.72 6.68
CA PRO A 681 39.36 -40.04 5.75
C PRO A 681 40.73 -39.69 6.33
N ILE A 682 40.88 -39.57 7.65
CA ILE A 682 42.15 -39.33 8.36
C ILE A 682 42.28 -40.28 9.54
N VAL A 683 43.48 -40.88 9.71
CA VAL A 683 43.75 -41.96 10.67
C VAL A 683 45.03 -41.68 11.43
N PHE A 684 44.95 -41.57 12.77
CA PHE A 684 46.09 -41.35 13.67
C PHE A 684 46.56 -42.67 14.29
N SER A 685 47.88 -42.93 14.29
CA SER A 685 48.48 -44.03 15.06
C SER A 685 49.99 -43.87 15.25
N GLY A 686 50.51 -44.46 16.34
CA GLY A 686 51.95 -44.58 16.59
C GLY A 686 52.66 -45.65 15.73
N THR A 687 51.93 -46.52 15.01
CA THR A 687 52.55 -47.50 14.09
C THR A 687 51.81 -47.68 12.76
N ALA A 688 52.58 -47.82 11.67
CA ALA A 688 52.06 -48.00 10.32
C ALA A 688 51.71 -49.48 9.98
N GLU A 689 51.14 -50.24 10.92
CA GLU A 689 50.73 -51.65 10.72
C GLU A 689 49.21 -51.84 10.56
N GLY A 690 48.39 -50.79 10.74
CA GLY A 690 46.95 -50.81 10.45
C GLY A 690 46.61 -50.82 8.95
N LEU A 691 45.40 -51.28 8.60
CA LEU A 691 44.84 -51.16 7.24
C LEU A 691 43.76 -50.06 7.22
N THR A 692 43.78 -49.24 6.18
CA THR A 692 42.82 -48.15 5.96
C THR A 692 42.08 -48.34 4.65
N GLU A 693 40.96 -47.64 4.48
CA GLU A 693 40.33 -47.45 3.18
C GLU A 693 41.33 -46.92 2.11
N THR A 694 41.00 -47.17 0.83
CA THR A 694 41.84 -46.78 -0.32
C THR A 694 41.72 -45.28 -0.63
N GLY A 695 42.29 -44.45 0.24
CA GLY A 695 42.35 -42.99 0.07
C GLY A 695 42.69 -42.21 1.34
N ALA A 696 42.55 -42.81 2.51
CA ALA A 696 42.72 -42.14 3.80
C ALA A 696 44.15 -41.59 4.04
N THR A 697 44.24 -40.47 4.74
CA THR A 697 45.51 -39.87 5.18
C THR A 697 45.94 -40.50 6.51
N PHE A 698 46.97 -41.36 6.47
CA PHE A 698 47.60 -41.89 7.67
C PHE A 698 48.55 -40.86 8.30
N VAL A 699 48.43 -40.66 9.61
CA VAL A 699 49.26 -39.76 10.42
C VAL A 699 50.04 -40.57 11.46
N ASP A 700 51.36 -40.67 11.24
CA ASP A 700 52.32 -41.17 12.22
C ASP A 700 52.46 -40.14 13.34
N THR A 701 51.84 -40.39 14.50
CA THR A 701 51.89 -39.49 15.67
C THR A 701 53.25 -39.51 16.36
N GLY A 702 54.04 -40.59 16.19
CA GLY A 702 55.23 -40.85 16.96
C GLY A 702 55.00 -41.13 18.45
N PHE A 703 53.75 -41.34 18.86
CA PHE A 703 53.33 -41.73 20.21
C PHE A 703 53.77 -43.17 20.56
N GLY A 704 53.42 -43.62 21.76
CA GLY A 704 53.76 -44.95 22.27
C GLY A 704 52.98 -46.10 21.62
N SER A 705 52.72 -47.13 22.43
CA SER A 705 51.61 -48.08 22.19
C SER A 705 50.54 -47.75 23.22
N ASP A 706 50.14 -46.49 23.18
CA ASP A 706 49.50 -45.72 24.24
C ASP A 706 48.61 -44.67 23.50
N ASP A 707 47.40 -44.43 24.01
CA ASP A 707 46.24 -44.14 23.15
C ASP A 707 46.05 -42.66 22.74
N VAL A 708 45.41 -42.45 21.58
CA VAL A 708 45.03 -41.11 21.09
C VAL A 708 43.65 -40.73 21.64
N ILE A 709 43.68 -39.87 22.66
CA ILE A 709 42.53 -39.56 23.53
C ILE A 709 41.93 -38.17 23.29
N HIS A 710 42.62 -37.29 22.57
CA HIS A 710 42.08 -36.01 22.11
C HIS A 710 42.56 -35.72 20.69
N MET A 711 41.61 -35.45 19.79
CA MET A 711 41.86 -35.02 18.41
C MET A 711 41.02 -33.78 18.10
N MET A 712 41.63 -32.76 17.50
CA MET A 712 40.96 -31.50 17.21
C MET A 712 41.38 -30.92 15.86
N ARG A 713 40.45 -30.23 15.18
CA ARG A 713 40.75 -29.45 13.98
C ARG A 713 41.60 -28.22 14.32
N ILE A 714 42.52 -27.85 13.44
CA ILE A 714 43.41 -26.71 13.61
C ILE A 714 42.67 -25.45 13.13
N GLY A 715 42.13 -24.69 14.08
CA GLY A 715 41.27 -23.55 13.78
C GLY A 715 40.07 -23.93 12.92
N ASP A 716 39.84 -23.15 11.89
CA ASP A 716 38.68 -23.28 11.00
C ASP A 716 38.85 -24.33 9.88
N SER A 717 39.92 -25.14 9.87
CA SER A 717 40.23 -26.00 8.71
C SER A 717 39.18 -27.09 8.48
N ILE A 718 38.82 -27.25 7.20
CA ILE A 718 37.84 -28.23 6.70
C ILE A 718 38.49 -29.49 6.11
N GLY A 719 39.82 -29.57 6.05
CA GLY A 719 40.55 -30.67 5.41
C GLY A 719 40.69 -31.95 6.26
N SER A 720 41.21 -33.02 5.66
CA SER A 720 41.48 -34.31 6.31
C SER A 720 42.97 -34.70 6.22
N THR A 721 43.86 -33.73 6.45
CA THR A 721 45.31 -33.91 6.37
C THR A 721 46.04 -33.51 7.65
N THR A 722 47.35 -33.78 7.71
CA THR A 722 48.27 -33.37 8.79
C THR A 722 48.44 -31.85 8.95
N ALA A 723 47.83 -31.03 8.08
CA ALA A 723 47.77 -29.57 8.25
C ALA A 723 46.46 -29.10 8.90
N ASP A 724 45.46 -30.00 9.01
CA ASP A 724 44.08 -29.66 9.35
C ASP A 724 43.68 -30.16 10.74
N TRP A 725 44.41 -31.13 11.28
CA TRP A 725 44.13 -31.80 12.56
C TRP A 725 45.40 -31.96 13.41
N VAL A 726 45.22 -31.94 14.72
CA VAL A 726 46.24 -32.31 15.72
C VAL A 726 45.65 -33.33 16.71
N ALA A 727 46.50 -34.22 17.21
CA ALA A 727 46.16 -35.28 18.15
C ALA A 727 47.11 -35.23 19.36
N PHE A 728 46.65 -35.70 20.54
CA PHE A 728 47.40 -35.65 21.79
C PHE A 728 47.37 -36.98 22.57
N GLU A 729 48.45 -37.20 23.34
CA GLU A 729 48.64 -38.24 24.36
C GLU A 729 48.94 -37.50 25.69
N LEU A 730 48.37 -37.91 26.83
CA LEU A 730 48.49 -37.15 28.09
C LEU A 730 49.83 -37.33 28.85
N ASP A 731 50.66 -38.34 28.53
CA ASP A 731 51.75 -38.77 29.42
C ASP A 731 53.17 -38.25 29.05
N ASP A 732 53.38 -37.54 27.92
CA ASP A 732 54.71 -37.00 27.57
C ASP A 732 55.08 -35.70 28.32
N ALA A 733 55.72 -35.89 29.48
CA ALA A 733 56.37 -34.83 30.26
C ALA A 733 57.61 -34.17 29.59
N SER A 734 57.75 -34.20 28.25
CA SER A 734 58.85 -33.60 27.48
C SER A 734 58.44 -32.44 26.54
N VAL A 735 57.13 -32.19 26.38
CA VAL A 735 56.57 -31.07 25.58
C VAL A 735 57.01 -29.69 26.14
N PRO A 736 57.24 -28.66 25.31
CA PRO A 736 57.58 -27.30 25.77
C PRO A 736 56.47 -26.67 26.64
N PRO A 737 56.81 -25.78 27.59
CA PRO A 737 55.86 -25.22 28.57
C PRO A 737 54.84 -24.23 28.00
N ASP A 738 54.82 -24.04 26.67
CA ASP A 738 53.85 -23.21 25.96
C ASP A 738 52.59 -24.01 25.54
N PHE A 739 52.57 -25.34 25.77
CA PHE A 739 51.45 -26.24 25.48
C PHE A 739 51.34 -27.35 26.55
N LEU A 740 50.95 -26.99 27.79
CA LEU A 740 50.82 -27.92 28.92
C LEU A 740 49.42 -27.84 29.54
N ILE A 741 48.59 -28.86 29.28
CA ILE A 741 47.27 -29.02 29.93
C ILE A 741 47.47 -29.74 31.27
N GLU A 742 47.86 -29.01 32.32
CA GLU A 742 48.04 -29.58 33.66
C GLU A 742 46.82 -29.26 34.57
N PHE A 743 45.85 -30.19 34.65
CA PHE A 743 44.69 -30.10 35.58
C PHE A 743 45.10 -30.35 37.04
N SER A 744 45.97 -29.48 37.58
CA SER A 744 46.58 -29.61 38.90
C SER A 744 45.88 -28.78 39.98
N THR A 745 45.50 -29.41 41.10
CA THR A 745 44.70 -28.79 42.17
C THR A 745 45.52 -28.19 43.33
N ASP A 746 46.82 -27.94 43.16
CA ASP A 746 47.69 -27.34 44.19
C ASP A 746 47.81 -25.80 44.02
N PRO A 747 47.26 -24.97 44.92
CA PRO A 747 47.24 -23.50 44.82
C PRO A 747 48.60 -22.86 45.19
N ALA A 748 49.70 -23.41 44.68
CA ALA A 748 51.08 -23.04 45.02
C ALA A 748 51.92 -22.52 43.84
N TYR A 749 51.40 -22.55 42.61
CA TYR A 749 52.08 -22.08 41.40
C TYR A 749 51.18 -21.08 40.62
N GLU A 750 51.64 -19.83 40.49
CA GLU A 750 51.09 -18.84 39.56
C GLU A 750 52.20 -18.33 38.64
N VAL A 751 52.21 -18.79 37.39
CA VAL A 751 52.56 -18.00 36.19
C VAL A 751 51.62 -18.53 35.10
N GLY A 752 50.74 -17.69 34.57
CA GLY A 752 49.61 -18.15 33.78
C GLY A 752 49.84 -18.17 32.27
N ALA A 753 49.55 -19.30 31.65
CA ALA A 753 48.52 -19.37 30.63
C ALA A 753 47.49 -20.40 31.12
N VAL A 754 46.20 -20.10 31.01
CA VAL A 754 45.12 -21.07 31.27
C VAL A 754 44.33 -21.16 29.99
N ILE A 755 44.44 -22.31 29.31
CA ILE A 755 43.44 -22.69 28.33
C ILE A 755 42.23 -23.11 29.16
N THR A 756 41.25 -22.23 29.27
CA THR A 756 39.90 -22.66 29.59
C THR A 756 39.36 -23.40 28.38
N ASP A 757 38.97 -24.66 28.61
CA ASP A 757 37.97 -25.43 27.87
C ASP A 757 37.07 -24.56 26.96
N HIS A 758 36.94 -24.95 25.70
CA HIS A 758 36.54 -24.05 24.60
C HIS A 758 35.28 -24.47 23.84
N LEU A 759 34.46 -25.36 24.44
CA LEU A 759 33.22 -25.88 23.85
C LEU A 759 32.29 -24.78 23.30
N GLY A 760 31.97 -24.89 22.01
CA GLY A 760 31.19 -23.93 21.25
C GLY A 760 31.99 -22.70 20.82
N ALA A 761 33.27 -22.86 20.48
CA ALA A 761 34.13 -21.79 19.96
C ALA A 761 35.29 -22.34 19.09
N SER A 762 35.95 -21.47 18.31
CA SER A 762 36.92 -21.90 17.30
C SER A 762 38.28 -22.32 17.88
N ASN A 763 38.73 -23.50 17.47
CA ASN A 763 39.95 -24.14 17.96
C ASN A 763 41.22 -23.25 17.83
N PRO A 764 42.19 -23.35 18.75
CA PRO A 764 43.45 -22.60 18.66
C PRO A 764 44.24 -22.93 17.37
N THR A 765 44.48 -21.90 16.55
CA THR A 765 45.25 -22.03 15.30
C THR A 765 46.73 -22.33 15.58
N SER A 766 47.17 -23.56 15.31
CA SER A 766 48.58 -23.98 15.32
C SER A 766 49.38 -23.36 14.17
N ALA A 767 49.74 -22.08 14.33
CA ALA A 767 50.68 -21.29 13.52
C ALA A 767 50.37 -21.11 12.02
N MET A 768 50.25 -19.84 11.61
CA MET A 768 50.07 -19.39 10.21
C MET A 768 48.72 -19.73 9.56
N ALA A 769 47.64 -19.15 10.07
CA ALA A 769 46.68 -18.54 9.15
C ALA A 769 47.43 -17.47 8.30
N PRO A 770 47.14 -17.30 7.00
CA PRO A 770 47.56 -16.10 6.29
C PRO A 770 46.87 -14.92 6.98
N ALA A 771 47.66 -14.01 7.55
CA ALA A 771 47.10 -12.90 8.32
C ALA A 771 46.19 -12.03 7.43
N LEU A 772 45.20 -11.38 8.06
CA LEU A 772 44.17 -10.53 7.43
C LEU A 772 44.76 -9.51 6.43
N HIS A 773 46.00 -9.10 6.70
CA HIS A 773 46.97 -8.70 5.69
C HIS A 773 48.24 -9.54 5.85
N VAL A 774 48.94 -9.90 4.77
CA VAL A 774 50.30 -10.46 4.86
C VAL A 774 51.28 -9.33 4.57
N ILE A 775 52.17 -9.05 5.53
CA ILE A 775 53.27 -8.09 5.38
C ILE A 775 54.59 -8.84 5.32
N ILE A 776 55.52 -8.36 4.48
CA ILE A 776 56.93 -8.75 4.50
C ILE A 776 57.75 -7.46 4.54
N ASP A 777 58.52 -7.26 5.60
CA ASP A 777 59.52 -6.20 5.72
C ASP A 777 60.86 -6.55 5.01
N ASN A 778 61.71 -5.55 4.78
CA ASN A 778 63.08 -5.71 4.30
C ASN A 778 64.01 -6.55 5.22
N GLY A 779 63.60 -6.86 6.45
CA GLY A 779 64.24 -7.83 7.35
C GLY A 779 63.68 -9.25 7.31
N ASP A 780 62.53 -9.48 6.66
CA ASP A 780 61.70 -10.69 6.85
C ASP A 780 62.02 -11.90 5.97
N VAL A 781 61.51 -13.06 6.41
CA VAL A 781 61.49 -14.29 5.61
C VAL A 781 60.55 -14.13 4.42
N GLY A 782 61.13 -13.95 3.24
CA GLY A 782 60.40 -13.68 1.99
C GLY A 782 61.00 -12.50 1.23
N TYR A 783 61.70 -11.60 1.92
CA TYR A 783 62.48 -10.55 1.29
C TYR A 783 63.83 -11.06 0.75
N SER A 784 64.26 -10.49 -0.38
CA SER A 784 65.59 -10.71 -0.94
C SER A 784 66.01 -9.56 -1.87
N THR A 785 67.33 -9.39 -2.06
CA THR A 785 67.85 -8.42 -3.03
C THR A 785 68.84 -8.99 -4.04
N VAL A 786 68.78 -8.44 -5.25
CA VAL A 786 69.75 -8.63 -6.32
C VAL A 786 70.50 -7.32 -6.55
N GLY A 787 71.82 -7.38 -6.72
CA GLY A 787 72.64 -6.22 -7.10
C GLY A 787 73.45 -5.63 -5.94
N THR A 788 73.19 -4.37 -5.58
CA THR A 788 73.89 -3.68 -4.48
C THR A 788 72.98 -2.65 -3.83
N TRP A 789 72.43 -3.04 -2.69
CA TRP A 789 71.65 -2.21 -1.77
C TRP A 789 72.49 -1.85 -0.54
N ALA A 790 71.99 -0.94 0.27
CA ALA A 790 72.61 -0.54 1.52
C ALA A 790 71.54 -0.35 2.60
N SER A 791 71.63 -1.12 3.68
CA SER A 791 70.74 -1.10 4.84
C SER A 791 71.08 0.08 5.76
N ASN A 792 70.07 0.79 6.26
CA ASN A 792 70.21 1.96 7.13
C ASN A 792 69.16 1.94 8.24
N VAL A 793 69.57 1.97 9.50
CA VAL A 793 68.64 2.12 10.65
C VAL A 793 67.94 3.48 10.58
N ASN A 794 66.62 3.47 10.56
CA ASN A 794 65.74 4.63 10.41
C ASN A 794 64.43 4.42 11.19
N ALA A 795 64.31 5.05 12.36
CA ALA A 795 63.18 4.86 13.29
C ALA A 795 61.84 5.52 12.85
N ALA A 796 61.66 5.73 11.54
CA ALA A 796 60.42 6.16 10.90
C ALA A 796 59.97 5.20 9.78
N ALA A 797 60.76 4.16 9.51
CA ALA A 797 60.44 3.04 8.62
C ALA A 797 59.74 1.92 9.39
N ARG A 798 59.13 0.95 8.70
CA ARG A 798 58.61 -0.23 9.38
C ARG A 798 59.76 -1.03 10.00
N ASP A 799 59.53 -1.52 11.22
CA ASP A 799 60.50 -2.19 12.12
C ASP A 799 61.87 -1.49 12.38
N GLY A 800 62.09 -0.31 11.79
CA GLY A 800 63.14 0.63 12.14
C GLY A 800 64.39 0.64 11.25
N ASP A 801 64.39 0.02 10.08
CA ASP A 801 65.45 0.19 9.07
C ASP A 801 64.95 0.16 7.61
N ILE A 802 65.83 0.49 6.64
CA ILE A 802 65.55 0.52 5.20
C ILE A 802 66.75 0.07 4.35
N GLU A 803 66.49 -0.67 3.27
CA GLU A 803 67.44 -0.98 2.20
C GLU A 803 67.31 0.07 1.07
N ASN A 804 68.40 0.75 0.70
CA ASN A 804 68.37 1.76 -0.37
C ASN A 804 69.39 1.51 -1.49
N SER A 805 69.01 1.82 -2.73
CA SER A 805 69.86 1.66 -3.92
C SER A 805 69.93 2.96 -4.73
N LEU A 806 71.13 3.28 -5.24
CA LEU A 806 71.31 4.31 -6.27
C LEU A 806 70.57 3.93 -7.57
N PHE A 807 70.11 4.95 -8.31
CA PHE A 807 69.60 4.80 -9.68
C PHE A 807 70.57 4.04 -10.60
N GLY A 808 70.00 3.34 -11.57
CA GLY A 808 70.73 2.50 -12.50
C GLY A 808 69.95 2.24 -13.78
N ARG A 809 69.88 0.96 -14.18
CA ARG A 809 69.15 0.46 -15.35
C ARG A 809 68.33 -0.78 -15.00
N GLY A 810 67.90 -0.88 -13.74
CA GLY A 810 67.25 -2.07 -13.20
C GLY A 810 68.21 -3.24 -12.99
N GLN A 811 69.48 -2.96 -12.69
CA GLN A 811 70.46 -4.01 -12.34
C GLN A 811 70.51 -4.31 -10.84
N ASN A 812 69.86 -3.48 -10.01
CA ASN A 812 69.56 -3.79 -8.63
C ASN A 812 68.04 -3.93 -8.52
N VAL A 813 67.57 -4.96 -7.83
CA VAL A 813 66.16 -5.26 -7.56
C VAL A 813 66.02 -5.68 -6.10
N ALA A 814 64.93 -5.30 -5.45
CA ALA A 814 64.46 -5.84 -4.19
C ALA A 814 63.15 -6.58 -4.45
N SER A 815 62.97 -7.75 -3.85
CA SER A 815 61.90 -8.69 -4.17
C SER A 815 61.32 -9.27 -2.88
N TRP A 816 60.01 -9.12 -2.69
CA TRP A 816 59.22 -9.68 -1.59
C TRP A 816 58.37 -10.83 -2.16
N ASN A 817 58.65 -12.08 -1.78
CA ASN A 817 57.90 -13.24 -2.27
C ASN A 817 56.93 -13.77 -1.21
N PHE A 818 55.64 -13.69 -1.50
CA PHE A 818 54.56 -14.23 -0.70
C PHE A 818 54.27 -15.66 -1.17
N THR A 819 54.17 -16.61 -0.24
CA THR A 819 53.99 -18.05 -0.54
C THR A 819 52.89 -18.66 0.32
N GLY A 820 52.22 -19.70 -0.20
CA GLY A 820 51.07 -20.32 0.47
C GLY A 820 49.75 -19.58 0.21
N LEU A 821 49.67 -18.79 -0.86
CA LEU A 821 48.48 -18.01 -1.21
C LEU A 821 47.38 -18.87 -1.84
N THR A 822 46.12 -18.51 -1.60
CA THR A 822 44.99 -19.02 -2.38
C THR A 822 44.94 -18.28 -3.73
N PRO A 823 44.80 -18.97 -4.88
CA PRO A 823 44.61 -18.29 -6.17
C PRO A 823 43.38 -17.38 -6.14
N GLY A 824 43.53 -16.12 -6.52
CA GLY A 824 42.53 -15.07 -6.29
C GLY A 824 43.10 -13.67 -6.49
N ASN A 825 42.32 -12.63 -6.20
CA ASN A 825 42.76 -11.25 -6.33
C ASN A 825 43.37 -10.74 -5.03
N TYR A 826 44.44 -9.94 -5.14
CA TYR A 826 45.15 -9.34 -4.03
C TYR A 826 45.34 -7.84 -4.26
N ARG A 827 44.92 -7.02 -3.29
CA ARG A 827 45.38 -5.62 -3.13
C ARG A 827 46.86 -5.67 -2.71
N VAL A 828 47.71 -4.85 -3.33
CA VAL A 828 49.15 -4.76 -3.04
C VAL A 828 49.51 -3.33 -2.69
N SER A 829 50.03 -3.15 -1.48
CA SER A 829 50.41 -1.84 -0.91
C SER A 829 51.89 -1.85 -0.49
N ALA A 830 52.50 -0.67 -0.42
CA ALA A 830 53.90 -0.49 -0.04
C ALA A 830 54.07 0.68 0.93
N THR A 831 55.17 0.68 1.69
CA THR A 831 55.58 1.81 2.52
C THR A 831 57.04 2.19 2.23
N TRP A 832 57.46 3.39 2.65
CA TRP A 832 58.84 3.88 2.60
C TRP A 832 58.98 5.20 3.38
N VAL A 833 60.21 5.54 3.77
CA VAL A 833 60.52 6.89 4.31
C VAL A 833 60.97 7.86 3.22
N GLU A 834 60.20 8.95 3.12
CA GLU A 834 60.29 10.01 2.13
C GLU A 834 61.57 10.85 2.27
N HIS A 835 62.04 11.40 1.15
CA HIS A 835 63.13 12.38 1.17
C HIS A 835 63.27 13.08 -0.20
N PRO A 836 63.64 14.38 -0.26
CA PRO A 836 64.10 15.08 -1.48
C PRO A 836 65.43 14.59 -2.09
N ASN A 837 65.66 13.27 -2.11
CA ASN A 837 66.68 12.56 -2.87
C ASN A 837 66.21 11.16 -3.34
N ARG A 838 64.95 10.79 -3.07
CA ARG A 838 64.35 9.55 -3.59
C ARG A 838 63.93 9.73 -5.04
N ALA A 839 63.56 8.63 -5.68
CA ALA A 839 63.19 8.67 -7.08
C ALA A 839 61.70 9.00 -7.26
N THR A 840 61.41 10.01 -8.07
CA THR A 840 60.04 10.43 -8.43
C THR A 840 59.38 9.51 -9.47
N ASN A 841 59.84 8.25 -9.54
CA ASN A 841 59.39 7.24 -10.50
C ASN A 841 59.89 5.82 -10.13
N SER A 842 59.97 5.48 -8.84
CA SER A 842 60.37 4.15 -8.34
C SER A 842 59.50 3.04 -8.94
N PRO A 843 60.03 2.17 -9.82
CA PRO A 843 59.23 1.20 -10.56
C PRO A 843 59.00 -0.08 -9.75
N PHE A 844 57.73 -0.33 -9.41
CA PHE A 844 57.24 -1.55 -8.79
C PHE A 844 56.55 -2.45 -9.81
N ARG A 845 56.57 -3.77 -9.60
CA ARG A 845 55.78 -4.74 -10.38
C ARG A 845 55.42 -5.99 -9.57
N ALA A 846 54.31 -6.62 -9.93
CA ALA A 846 53.94 -7.95 -9.48
C ALA A 846 54.33 -9.01 -10.51
N VAL A 847 54.83 -10.15 -10.04
CA VAL A 847 55.20 -11.33 -10.83
C VAL A 847 54.45 -12.55 -10.27
N ASP A 848 53.75 -13.27 -11.14
CA ASP A 848 52.95 -14.45 -10.82
C ASP A 848 53.83 -15.65 -10.42
N SER A 849 53.18 -16.68 -9.88
CA SER A 849 53.72 -17.98 -9.46
C SER A 849 54.56 -18.75 -10.50
N ASP A 850 54.54 -18.36 -11.78
CA ASP A 850 55.47 -18.91 -12.79
C ASP A 850 56.89 -18.27 -12.76
N GLY A 851 57.08 -17.22 -11.96
CA GLY A 851 58.34 -16.48 -11.79
C GLY A 851 58.76 -15.61 -12.98
N THR A 852 57.88 -15.39 -13.96
CA THR A 852 58.18 -14.71 -15.24
C THR A 852 57.07 -13.80 -15.78
N THR A 853 55.80 -14.10 -15.50
CA THR A 853 54.63 -13.36 -15.96
C THR A 853 54.40 -12.15 -15.06
N ILE A 854 54.41 -10.96 -15.66
CA ILE A 854 54.15 -9.70 -14.93
C ILE A 854 52.64 -9.46 -14.91
N LEU A 855 52.05 -9.41 -13.73
CA LEU A 855 50.60 -9.19 -13.54
C LEU A 855 50.25 -7.71 -13.66
N ASN A 856 51.00 -6.84 -12.97
CA ASN A 856 50.85 -5.39 -13.06
C ASN A 856 52.20 -4.68 -12.76
N ALA A 857 52.33 -3.41 -13.13
CA ALA A 857 53.53 -2.59 -12.89
C ALA A 857 53.23 -1.09 -12.89
N THR A 858 53.74 -0.37 -11.89
CA THR A 858 53.54 1.08 -11.69
C THR A 858 54.87 1.82 -11.40
N THR A 859 54.84 3.14 -11.30
CA THR A 859 55.99 3.97 -10.88
C THR A 859 55.56 5.04 -9.87
N ILE A 860 56.13 4.97 -8.67
CA ILE A 860 55.75 5.75 -7.48
C ILE A 860 56.71 6.92 -7.24
N ASP A 861 56.24 8.01 -6.62
CA ASP A 861 57.08 9.15 -6.22
C ASP A 861 57.51 9.07 -4.75
N GLN A 862 58.65 8.42 -4.49
CA GLN A 862 59.17 8.27 -3.12
C GLN A 862 59.76 9.58 -2.54
N GLU A 863 59.70 10.74 -3.22
CA GLU A 863 59.94 12.03 -2.55
C GLU A 863 58.74 12.49 -1.71
N VAL A 864 57.56 11.87 -1.91
CA VAL A 864 56.35 11.97 -1.08
C VAL A 864 56.33 10.82 -0.06
N ALA A 865 55.60 10.97 1.04
CA ALA A 865 55.33 9.89 2.00
C ALA A 865 54.06 9.13 1.57
N PRO A 866 53.93 7.82 1.85
CA PRO A 866 52.68 7.09 1.58
C PRO A 866 51.50 7.73 2.32
N ASP A 867 50.34 7.88 1.66
CA ASP A 867 49.16 8.56 2.22
C ASP A 867 47.79 7.89 1.99
N ASP A 868 47.67 6.75 1.28
CA ASP A 868 46.37 6.10 1.02
C ASP A 868 45.68 5.50 2.27
N PHE A 869 46.44 4.93 3.22
CA PHE A 869 45.88 4.43 4.49
C PHE A 869 46.93 4.24 5.59
N MET A 870 46.48 4.12 6.84
CA MET A 870 47.31 3.71 7.98
C MET A 870 46.91 2.32 8.49
N ASP A 871 47.89 1.43 8.65
CA ASP A 871 47.71 0.09 9.24
C ASP A 871 48.91 -0.26 10.13
N ASP A 872 48.65 -0.85 11.30
CA ASP A 872 49.62 -1.12 12.36
C ASP A 872 50.62 0.05 12.59
N GLY A 873 50.07 1.26 12.75
CA GLY A 873 50.82 2.50 12.98
C GLY A 873 51.76 2.93 11.83
N THR A 874 51.67 2.27 10.68
CA THR A 874 52.48 2.48 9.48
C THR A 874 51.61 3.08 8.38
N LEU A 875 52.11 4.07 7.64
CA LEU A 875 51.42 4.61 6.45
C LEU A 875 51.75 3.78 5.21
N TRP A 876 50.76 3.58 4.34
CA TRP A 876 50.82 2.74 3.15
C TRP A 876 50.24 3.44 1.92
N GLU A 877 50.77 3.12 0.74
CA GLU A 877 50.28 3.54 -0.58
C GLU A 877 50.00 2.29 -1.43
N ASP A 878 48.89 2.27 -2.14
CA ASP A 878 48.49 1.16 -3.01
C ASP A 878 49.20 1.21 -4.35
N LEU A 879 49.82 0.08 -4.71
CA LEU A 879 50.51 -0.07 -5.98
C LEU A 879 49.54 -0.51 -7.09
N PHE A 880 48.70 -1.51 -6.79
CA PHE A 880 47.74 -2.13 -7.71
C PHE A 880 46.96 -3.27 -7.04
N VAL A 881 45.83 -3.67 -7.65
CA VAL A 881 45.23 -5.01 -7.47
C VAL A 881 45.78 -5.97 -8.54
N VAL A 882 45.98 -7.25 -8.20
CA VAL A 882 46.43 -8.32 -9.11
C VAL A 882 45.74 -9.66 -8.83
N THR A 883 45.40 -10.41 -9.88
CA THR A 883 44.96 -11.80 -9.76
C THR A 883 46.18 -12.74 -9.77
N ALA A 884 46.50 -13.37 -8.65
CA ALA A 884 47.51 -14.42 -8.57
C ALA A 884 46.91 -15.76 -9.05
N THR A 885 47.58 -16.45 -9.99
CA THR A 885 47.02 -17.68 -10.60
C THR A 885 47.47 -18.97 -9.91
N GLY A 886 48.37 -18.86 -8.94
CA GLY A 886 48.90 -19.97 -8.14
C GLY A 886 49.28 -19.50 -6.73
N THR A 887 50.00 -20.36 -6.01
CA THR A 887 50.25 -20.20 -4.56
C THR A 887 51.43 -19.29 -4.19
N GLU A 888 51.99 -18.55 -5.16
CA GLU A 888 53.10 -17.61 -4.95
C GLU A 888 52.86 -16.29 -5.70
N LEU A 889 53.28 -15.17 -5.10
CA LEU A 889 53.23 -13.83 -5.69
C LEU A 889 54.50 -13.06 -5.28
N THR A 890 55.32 -12.66 -6.24
CA THR A 890 56.51 -11.83 -5.98
C THR A 890 56.25 -10.38 -6.36
N ILE A 891 56.43 -9.45 -5.42
CA ILE A 891 56.47 -8.01 -5.69
C ILE A 891 57.94 -7.58 -5.83
N GLU A 892 58.26 -6.74 -6.82
CA GLU A 892 59.63 -6.30 -7.09
C GLU A 892 59.76 -4.79 -7.28
N LEU A 893 60.73 -4.18 -6.61
CA LEU A 893 61.19 -2.80 -6.79
C LEU A 893 62.53 -2.77 -7.53
N SER A 894 62.60 -2.07 -8.66
CA SER A 894 63.80 -2.03 -9.51
C SER A 894 64.51 -0.67 -9.49
N ASN A 895 65.85 -0.62 -9.47
CA ASN A 895 66.58 0.65 -9.51
C ASN A 895 66.61 1.35 -10.89
N ALA A 896 65.66 1.09 -11.77
CA ALA A 896 65.51 1.74 -13.08
C ALA A 896 64.93 3.17 -13.01
N ALA A 897 64.98 3.79 -11.82
CA ALA A 897 64.40 5.10 -11.50
C ALA A 897 65.39 6.27 -11.72
N ASN A 898 65.00 7.50 -11.36
CA ASN A 898 65.78 8.73 -11.58
C ASN A 898 66.74 9.12 -10.43
N GLN A 899 66.49 8.70 -9.19
CA GLN A 899 67.35 8.94 -8.00
C GLN A 899 67.44 7.68 -7.09
N TYR A 900 67.52 7.81 -5.76
CA TYR A 900 67.54 6.64 -4.87
C TYR A 900 66.18 5.96 -4.82
N VAL A 901 66.15 4.63 -4.97
CA VAL A 901 64.98 3.80 -4.63
C VAL A 901 65.13 3.27 -3.20
N VAL A 902 64.01 3.13 -2.48
CA VAL A 902 63.95 2.62 -1.10
C VAL A 902 63.06 1.39 -1.05
N ALA A 903 63.58 0.32 -0.47
CA ALA A 903 62.84 -0.84 -0.02
C ALA A 903 62.66 -0.74 1.52
N ASP A 904 61.47 -1.10 1.95
CA ASP A 904 60.90 -1.08 3.30
C ASP A 904 59.96 -2.31 3.32
N ALA A 905 58.74 -2.22 3.86
CA ALA A 905 57.75 -3.30 3.76
C ALA A 905 56.81 -3.26 2.53
N ILE A 906 56.29 -4.44 2.15
CA ILE A 906 55.16 -4.66 1.23
C ILE A 906 54.04 -5.40 1.98
N ARG A 907 52.78 -5.04 1.67
CA ARG A 907 51.55 -5.61 2.24
C ARG A 907 50.66 -6.16 1.13
N ILE A 908 50.04 -7.33 1.33
CA ILE A 908 49.00 -7.87 0.46
C ILE A 908 47.74 -8.28 1.23
N VAL A 909 46.57 -8.14 0.61
CA VAL A 909 45.26 -8.49 1.17
C VAL A 909 44.38 -9.14 0.10
N PRO A 910 43.73 -10.29 0.35
CA PRO A 910 42.75 -10.87 -0.58
C PRO A 910 41.59 -9.91 -0.87
N THR A 911 41.06 -9.89 -2.09
CA THR A 911 39.87 -9.09 -2.46
C THR A 911 38.97 -9.84 -3.46
N ALA A 912 37.67 -9.58 -3.41
CA ALA A 912 36.68 -10.24 -4.25
C ALA A 912 36.71 -9.73 -5.70
N ASP A 913 36.88 -8.42 -5.92
CA ASP A 913 36.72 -7.78 -7.24
C ASP A 913 38.07 -7.40 -7.89
N PRO A 914 38.39 -7.91 -9.09
CA PRO A 914 39.58 -7.51 -9.87
C PRO A 914 39.40 -6.23 -10.70
N ALA A 915 38.18 -5.69 -10.79
CA ALA A 915 37.81 -4.52 -11.60
C ALA A 915 37.42 -3.29 -10.78
N SER A 916 37.11 -3.46 -9.49
CA SER A 916 36.96 -2.43 -8.47
C SER A 916 38.12 -1.42 -8.52
N PRO A 917 37.90 -0.14 -8.91
CA PRO A 917 38.54 0.92 -8.15
C PRO A 917 38.09 0.75 -6.70
N PHE A 918 39.01 0.83 -5.74
CA PHE A 918 38.66 0.80 -4.30
C PHE A 918 37.49 1.74 -4.02
N ALA A 919 36.70 1.49 -2.98
CA ALA A 919 35.81 2.51 -2.46
C ALA A 919 36.69 3.69 -1.97
N PRO A 920 36.90 4.76 -2.76
CA PRO A 920 37.98 5.68 -2.48
C PRO A 920 37.50 6.58 -1.36
N ILE A 921 38.34 6.72 -0.34
CA ILE A 921 38.19 7.76 0.66
C ILE A 921 39.04 8.95 0.18
N ILE A 922 38.50 10.15 0.29
CA ILE A 922 39.28 11.38 0.23
C ILE A 922 38.97 12.11 1.53
N ASP A 923 39.97 12.27 2.38
CA ASP A 923 39.96 13.16 3.53
C ASP A 923 40.25 14.62 3.12
N ASN A 924 39.95 15.55 4.02
CA ASN A 924 40.28 16.96 3.88
C ASN A 924 41.79 17.30 3.81
N GLY A 925 42.69 16.35 4.08
CA GLY A 925 44.11 16.42 3.80
C GLY A 925 44.52 16.02 2.37
N ASP A 926 43.68 15.26 1.65
CA ASP A 926 44.14 14.32 0.63
C ASP A 926 44.22 14.88 -0.82
N PRO A 927 45.02 14.23 -1.70
CA PRO A 927 45.08 14.53 -3.14
C PRO A 927 43.74 14.31 -3.88
N GLY A 928 42.88 15.32 -3.87
CA GLY A 928 41.54 15.28 -4.46
C GLY A 928 40.56 16.18 -3.71
N PHE A 929 40.90 16.55 -2.48
CA PHE A 929 40.23 17.60 -1.74
C PHE A 929 40.64 19.00 -2.20
N ALA A 930 39.71 19.94 -2.10
CA ALA A 930 39.95 21.37 -2.17
C ALA A 930 38.92 22.14 -1.35
N SER A 931 39.23 23.38 -0.97
CA SER A 931 38.25 24.29 -0.38
C SER A 931 38.35 25.70 -0.97
N SER A 932 37.20 26.35 -1.04
CA SER A 932 37.03 27.76 -1.38
C SER A 932 36.53 28.51 -0.14
N GLY A 933 37.03 29.73 0.09
CA GLY A 933 36.62 30.54 1.24
C GLY A 933 37.66 30.68 2.35
N SER A 934 37.22 30.67 3.62
CA SER A 934 38.08 30.81 4.80
C SER A 934 37.76 29.79 5.90
N TRP A 935 37.82 28.51 5.52
CA TRP A 935 37.72 27.35 6.41
C TRP A 935 38.82 27.35 7.48
N ASN A 936 38.50 26.77 8.64
CA ASN A 936 39.33 26.83 9.84
C ASN A 936 39.64 25.40 10.32
N THR A 937 40.91 25.10 10.55
CA THR A 937 41.31 23.91 11.30
C THR A 937 41.13 24.15 12.80
N PRO A 938 40.46 23.26 13.55
CA PRO A 938 40.43 23.29 15.01
C PRO A 938 41.78 22.80 15.59
N SER A 939 41.99 22.92 16.90
CA SER A 939 43.21 22.40 17.55
C SER A 939 42.91 21.20 18.45
N GLY A 940 43.09 20.00 17.92
CA GLY A 940 42.96 18.72 18.62
C GLY A 940 43.24 17.53 17.69
N ILE A 941 43.01 16.32 18.19
CA ILE A 941 42.74 15.11 17.38
C ILE A 941 41.21 15.06 17.27
N LEU A 942 40.66 15.27 16.08
CA LEU A 942 39.23 15.52 15.84
C LEU A 942 38.88 15.21 14.37
N GLY A 943 38.08 14.18 14.09
CA GLY A 943 37.70 13.80 12.70
C GLY A 943 38.40 12.55 12.19
N HIS A 944 38.13 12.15 10.95
CA HIS A 944 38.85 11.08 10.24
C HIS A 944 40.32 11.45 10.07
N GLN A 945 41.19 10.44 9.94
CA GLN A 945 42.65 10.59 9.93
C GLN A 945 43.27 11.44 11.09
N ASN A 946 42.47 11.81 12.11
CA ASN A 946 42.72 12.70 13.24
C ASN A 946 42.57 14.22 13.02
N ASP A 947 42.15 14.73 11.85
CA ASP A 947 41.81 16.16 11.68
C ASP A 947 40.51 16.43 10.89
N LEU A 948 40.12 17.71 10.81
CA LEU A 948 38.93 18.20 10.08
C LEU A 948 39.06 19.71 9.81
N ILE A 949 38.23 20.25 8.91
CA ILE A 949 38.02 21.69 8.74
C ILE A 949 36.56 22.08 8.97
N HIS A 950 36.34 23.34 9.39
CA HIS A 950 35.00 23.87 9.62
C HIS A 950 34.81 25.28 9.08
N HIS A 951 33.60 25.56 8.63
CA HIS A 951 33.13 26.91 8.31
C HIS A 951 31.99 27.33 9.25
N ALA A 952 31.88 28.63 9.48
CA ALA A 952 30.70 29.20 10.14
C ALA A 952 29.56 29.33 9.10
N PRO A 953 28.28 29.30 9.51
CA PRO A 953 27.17 29.48 8.59
C PRO A 953 27.26 30.85 7.92
N GLY A 954 27.11 30.87 6.60
CA GLY A 954 27.39 32.04 5.78
C GLY A 954 26.46 32.19 4.59
N SER A 955 26.86 33.03 3.65
CA SER A 955 26.04 33.38 2.48
C SER A 955 26.89 33.79 1.28
N THR A 956 28.13 33.30 1.21
CA THR A 956 29.08 33.61 0.13
C THR A 956 29.25 32.46 -0.84
N GLY A 957 28.85 31.24 -0.46
CA GLY A 957 29.12 30.04 -1.26
C GLY A 957 30.59 29.64 -1.10
N ASP A 958 31.05 29.63 0.14
CA ASP A 958 32.37 29.10 0.51
C ASP A 958 32.20 27.57 0.63
N THR A 959 33.05 26.79 -0.03
CA THR A 959 32.81 25.35 -0.26
C THR A 959 33.99 24.46 0.13
N ALA A 960 33.70 23.21 0.45
CA ALA A 960 34.65 22.12 0.59
C ALA A 960 34.27 21.04 -0.44
N THR A 961 35.25 20.52 -1.18
CA THR A 961 35.00 19.70 -2.38
C THR A 961 35.94 18.51 -2.45
N TRP A 962 35.40 17.33 -2.71
CA TRP A 962 36.13 16.08 -2.88
C TRP A 962 35.93 15.58 -4.32
N THR A 963 37.02 15.40 -5.07
CA THR A 963 36.98 15.03 -6.49
C THR A 963 37.58 13.65 -6.74
N PHE A 964 36.71 12.65 -6.86
CA PHE A 964 37.07 11.29 -7.25
C PHE A 964 37.34 11.23 -8.76
N THR A 965 38.37 10.50 -9.19
CA THR A 965 38.74 10.37 -10.61
C THR A 965 39.17 8.94 -10.93
N GLY A 966 39.04 8.53 -12.20
CA GLY A 966 39.34 7.16 -12.64
C GLY A 966 38.21 6.15 -12.41
N LEU A 967 37.05 6.61 -11.94
CA LEU A 967 35.86 5.79 -11.73
C LEU A 967 35.33 5.19 -13.04
N THR A 968 34.64 4.05 -12.94
CA THR A 968 33.88 3.46 -14.05
C THR A 968 32.47 4.06 -14.09
N PRO A 969 31.90 4.39 -15.27
CA PRO A 969 30.50 4.80 -15.38
C PRO A 969 29.56 3.70 -14.84
N GLY A 970 28.71 4.03 -13.87
CA GLY A 970 27.96 3.06 -13.08
C GLY A 970 27.28 3.70 -11.86
N ASN A 971 26.80 2.88 -10.94
CA ASN A 971 26.16 3.31 -9.69
C ASN A 971 27.18 3.35 -8.55
N TYR A 972 27.05 4.34 -7.67
CA TYR A 972 27.91 4.56 -6.52
C TYR A 972 27.10 4.94 -5.29
N TYR A 973 27.30 4.22 -4.17
CA TYR A 973 27.02 4.78 -2.86
C TYR A 973 27.99 5.93 -2.59
N VAL A 974 27.53 6.95 -1.88
CA VAL A 974 28.30 8.10 -1.41
C VAL A 974 28.09 8.21 0.09
N SER A 975 29.18 8.22 0.84
CA SER A 975 29.16 8.28 2.30
C SER A 975 30.05 9.41 2.82
N ALA A 976 29.69 9.96 3.98
CA ALA A 976 30.43 11.04 4.64
C ALA A 976 30.68 10.71 6.11
N THR A 977 31.69 11.33 6.69
CA THR A 977 31.94 11.31 8.14
C THR A 977 32.16 12.73 8.65
N TRP A 978 32.01 12.97 9.97
CA TRP A 978 32.24 14.27 10.60
C TRP A 978 32.27 14.17 12.13
N LEU A 979 32.92 15.14 12.80
CA LEU A 979 32.82 15.26 14.26
C LEU A 979 31.57 16.04 14.74
N ALA A 980 30.58 15.26 15.16
CA ALA A 980 29.35 15.67 15.83
C ALA A 980 29.53 16.71 16.96
N SER A 981 28.60 17.67 17.06
CA SER A 981 28.48 18.59 18.19
C SER A 981 27.19 19.40 18.12
N ALA A 982 26.59 19.73 19.27
CA ALA A 982 25.42 20.60 19.40
C ALA A 982 25.65 22.09 19.04
N ASN A 983 26.57 22.37 18.12
CA ASN A 983 26.80 23.66 17.47
C ASN A 983 27.11 23.52 15.97
N ARG A 984 26.96 22.33 15.38
CA ARG A 984 27.06 22.12 13.93
C ARG A 984 25.78 22.57 13.24
N SER A 985 25.73 22.39 11.91
CA SER A 985 24.49 22.52 11.15
C SER A 985 23.61 21.29 11.34
N MET A 986 22.30 21.51 11.44
CA MET A 986 21.28 20.47 11.27
C MET A 986 20.91 20.31 9.77
N GLU A 987 21.23 21.31 8.95
CA GLU A 987 20.93 21.35 7.50
C GLU A 987 22.21 21.45 6.64
N ALA A 988 23.22 20.59 6.86
CA ALA A 988 24.49 20.65 6.12
C ALA A 988 24.33 20.13 4.67
N PRO A 989 24.56 20.94 3.61
CA PRO A 989 24.20 20.57 2.24
C PRO A 989 25.37 20.02 1.42
N PHE A 990 25.35 18.72 1.12
CA PHE A 990 26.29 18.04 0.22
C PHE A 990 25.69 17.87 -1.18
N THR A 991 26.27 18.56 -2.17
CA THR A 991 25.86 18.49 -3.59
C THR A 991 26.76 17.50 -4.34
N ILE A 992 26.17 16.49 -4.99
CA ILE A 992 26.89 15.44 -5.73
C ILE A 992 26.74 15.67 -7.25
N ILE A 993 27.84 15.60 -8.00
CA ILE A 993 27.96 16.07 -9.39
C ILE A 993 28.73 15.05 -10.25
N ASP A 994 28.16 14.67 -11.41
CA ASP A 994 28.77 13.78 -12.42
C ASP A 994 29.91 14.49 -13.18
N GLY A 995 31.07 14.55 -12.53
CA GLY A 995 32.30 15.19 -13.00
C GLY A 995 32.38 16.70 -12.74
N PRO A 996 33.58 17.29 -12.54
CA PRO A 996 33.75 18.73 -12.32
C PRO A 996 33.15 19.62 -13.43
N GLY A 997 32.03 20.27 -13.12
CA GLY A 997 31.27 21.10 -14.07
C GLY A 997 30.28 20.34 -14.97
N GLY A 998 30.00 19.07 -14.65
CA GLY A 998 28.88 18.29 -15.16
C GLY A 998 27.54 18.65 -14.49
N PRO A 999 26.51 17.80 -14.63
CA PRO A 999 25.25 17.98 -13.93
C PRO A 999 25.36 17.56 -12.45
N THR A 1000 24.68 18.31 -11.58
CA THR A 1000 24.29 17.79 -10.25
C THR A 1000 23.42 16.55 -10.45
N VAL A 1001 23.75 15.47 -9.75
CA VAL A 1001 22.99 14.22 -9.74
C VAL A 1001 22.15 14.07 -8.46
N GLU A 1002 22.61 14.59 -7.32
CA GLU A 1002 21.88 14.55 -6.05
C GLU A 1002 22.29 15.71 -5.11
N ILE A 1003 21.46 16.06 -4.12
CA ILE A 1003 21.78 16.98 -3.02
C ILE A 1003 21.29 16.39 -1.69
N ALA A 1004 22.23 15.87 -0.89
CA ALA A 1004 21.95 15.38 0.46
C ALA A 1004 21.98 16.51 1.50
N ILE A 1005 21.07 16.48 2.47
CA ILE A 1005 21.02 17.40 3.62
C ILE A 1005 21.18 16.58 4.91
N VAL A 1006 22.15 16.96 5.74
CA VAL A 1006 22.69 16.13 6.84
C VAL A 1006 22.71 16.90 8.17
N ASP A 1007 22.25 16.28 9.26
CA ASP A 1007 22.40 16.82 10.61
C ASP A 1007 23.77 16.47 11.21
N GLN A 1008 24.71 17.41 11.10
CA GLN A 1008 26.06 17.24 11.65
C GLN A 1008 26.13 17.45 13.19
N THR A 1009 25.01 17.67 13.87
CA THR A 1009 24.95 17.65 15.34
C THR A 1009 24.90 16.23 15.90
N ILE A 1010 24.36 15.29 15.11
CA ILE A 1010 24.40 13.83 15.31
C ILE A 1010 25.78 13.30 14.83
N ALA A 1011 26.16 12.09 15.25
CA ALA A 1011 27.35 11.40 14.77
C ALA A 1011 26.95 10.38 13.71
N PRO A 1012 27.73 10.22 12.61
CA PRO A 1012 27.46 9.15 11.64
C PRO A 1012 27.41 7.79 12.34
N ASP A 1013 26.47 6.92 11.98
CA ASP A 1013 26.39 5.57 12.57
C ASP A 1013 25.93 4.40 11.67
N ASP A 1014 25.62 4.61 10.38
CA ASP A 1014 25.26 3.52 9.43
C ASP A 1014 26.28 2.36 9.43
N PHE A 1015 27.58 2.66 9.31
CA PHE A 1015 28.65 1.65 9.27
C PHE A 1015 30.01 2.18 9.74
N SER A 1016 30.96 1.27 9.98
CA SER A 1016 32.34 1.60 10.35
C SER A 1016 33.35 1.17 9.28
N ASP A 1017 34.22 2.07 8.83
CA ASP A 1017 35.32 1.80 7.90
C ASP A 1017 36.52 2.72 8.22
N GLN A 1018 37.74 2.20 8.07
CA GLN A 1018 39.01 2.85 8.41
C GLN A 1018 39.05 3.53 9.80
N GLY A 1019 38.33 2.96 10.79
CA GLY A 1019 38.27 3.47 12.16
C GLY A 1019 37.36 4.69 12.39
N SER A 1020 36.69 5.18 11.35
CA SER A 1020 35.57 6.14 11.46
C SER A 1020 34.23 5.42 11.38
N MET A 1021 33.20 6.02 11.96
CA MET A 1021 31.81 5.76 11.55
C MET A 1021 31.47 6.62 10.34
N TRP A 1022 30.57 6.14 9.50
CA TRP A 1022 30.16 6.74 8.22
C TRP A 1022 28.64 6.78 8.10
N GLU A 1023 28.17 7.79 7.37
CA GLU A 1023 26.77 8.01 6.98
C GLU A 1023 26.66 7.79 5.47
N GLN A 1024 25.68 7.04 4.97
CA GLN A 1024 25.45 6.83 3.55
C GLN A 1024 24.54 7.92 2.94
N ILE A 1025 25.12 9.11 2.75
CA ILE A 1025 24.40 10.31 2.31
C ILE A 1025 23.72 10.23 0.93
N ALA A 1026 24.13 9.35 0.01
CA ALA A 1026 23.44 9.15 -1.28
C ALA A 1026 23.72 7.81 -1.98
N LEU A 1027 22.89 7.46 -2.97
CA LEU A 1027 23.17 6.49 -4.04
C LEU A 1027 22.97 7.20 -5.39
N VAL A 1028 24.01 7.24 -6.24
CA VAL A 1028 24.02 8.03 -7.48
C VAL A 1028 24.50 7.23 -8.69
N THR A 1029 23.99 7.53 -9.88
CA THR A 1029 24.53 7.02 -11.16
C THR A 1029 25.41 8.09 -11.82
N ILE A 1030 26.65 7.74 -12.16
CA ILE A 1030 27.57 8.63 -12.91
C ILE A 1030 27.75 8.15 -14.35
N THR A 1031 27.84 9.09 -15.29
CA THR A 1031 28.08 8.81 -16.72
C THR A 1031 29.52 9.14 -17.15
N GLY A 1032 30.24 9.94 -16.37
CA GLY A 1032 31.66 10.22 -16.50
C GLY A 1032 32.56 9.19 -15.81
N THR A 1033 33.84 9.55 -15.69
CA THR A 1033 34.87 8.80 -14.95
C THR A 1033 35.40 9.60 -13.76
N GLU A 1034 34.62 10.58 -13.31
CA GLU A 1034 34.95 11.54 -12.26
C GLU A 1034 33.65 11.83 -11.49
N LEU A 1035 33.72 11.98 -10.17
CA LEU A 1035 32.59 12.30 -9.29
C LEU A 1035 33.03 13.39 -8.31
N LEU A 1036 32.24 14.45 -8.21
CA LEU A 1036 32.53 15.62 -7.37
C LEU A 1036 31.45 15.75 -6.30
N VAL A 1037 31.85 15.76 -5.03
CA VAL A 1037 31.00 16.09 -3.88
C VAL A 1037 31.38 17.47 -3.37
N GLU A 1038 30.40 18.34 -3.14
CA GLU A 1038 30.58 19.74 -2.70
C GLU A 1038 29.71 20.05 -1.46
N LEU A 1039 30.33 20.28 -0.30
CA LEU A 1039 29.69 20.82 0.89
C LEU A 1039 29.79 22.36 0.89
N THR A 1040 28.70 23.07 1.18
CA THR A 1040 28.67 24.55 1.14
C THR A 1040 28.38 25.20 2.49
N ASP A 1041 28.84 26.45 2.67
CA ASP A 1041 28.58 27.26 3.88
C ASP A 1041 27.14 27.79 4.02
N SER A 1042 26.24 27.45 3.08
CA SER A 1042 24.85 27.93 3.01
C SER A 1042 23.91 27.15 3.94
N ALA A 1043 24.29 27.04 5.21
CA ALA A 1043 23.65 26.18 6.21
C ALA A 1043 23.27 26.94 7.49
N ASP A 1044 22.56 26.31 8.43
CA ASP A 1044 22.04 26.93 9.66
C ASP A 1044 23.07 27.07 10.80
N GLY A 1045 24.08 26.19 10.83
CA GLY A 1045 25.11 26.07 11.88
C GLY A 1045 26.51 25.86 11.31
N TYR A 1046 27.45 25.38 12.13
CA TYR A 1046 28.82 25.11 11.65
C TYR A 1046 28.88 23.86 10.79
N VAL A 1047 29.17 23.99 9.50
CA VAL A 1047 29.46 22.86 8.61
C VAL A 1047 30.88 22.32 8.85
N ILE A 1048 31.00 20.99 8.82
CA ILE A 1048 32.22 20.22 9.00
C ILE A 1048 32.53 19.50 7.69
N ALA A 1049 33.73 19.77 7.16
CA ALA A 1049 34.34 18.96 6.12
C ALA A 1049 35.46 18.13 6.76
N ASP A 1050 35.42 16.84 6.47
CA ASP A 1050 36.19 15.75 7.06
C ASP A 1050 36.47 14.82 5.85
N ALA A 1051 36.17 13.53 5.90
CA ALA A 1051 36.27 12.63 4.75
C ALA A 1051 34.95 12.28 4.02
N ILE A 1052 35.07 11.96 2.72
CA ILE A 1052 34.03 11.37 1.87
C ILE A 1052 34.52 10.03 1.32
N ARG A 1053 33.65 9.02 1.29
CA ARG A 1053 33.85 7.69 0.70
C ARG A 1053 32.85 7.52 -0.45
N VAL A 1054 33.24 6.89 -1.56
CA VAL A 1054 32.28 6.45 -2.59
C VAL A 1054 32.49 4.98 -2.94
N GLU A 1055 31.46 4.21 -3.24
CA GLU A 1055 31.57 2.75 -3.43
C GLU A 1055 30.75 2.28 -4.62
N ALA A 1056 31.40 1.64 -5.60
CA ALA A 1056 30.75 1.15 -6.81
C ALA A 1056 29.79 -0.02 -6.49
N THR A 1057 28.55 0.07 -6.97
CA THR A 1057 27.55 -1.00 -6.81
C THR A 1057 26.99 -1.47 -8.15
N THR A 1058 26.63 -2.75 -8.20
CA THR A 1058 25.89 -3.34 -9.33
C THR A 1058 24.39 -3.40 -9.07
N ASP A 1059 23.92 -2.98 -7.89
CA ASP A 1059 22.50 -2.83 -7.59
C ASP A 1059 21.87 -1.79 -8.54
N LEU A 1060 20.88 -2.25 -9.29
CA LEU A 1060 20.04 -1.52 -10.24
C LEU A 1060 18.55 -1.83 -9.98
N SER A 1061 18.24 -2.36 -8.79
CA SER A 1061 17.13 -3.31 -8.58
C SER A 1061 16.02 -2.79 -7.67
N LEU A 1062 16.24 -1.72 -6.92
CA LEU A 1062 15.24 -1.15 -6.03
C LEU A 1062 14.34 -0.15 -6.78
N PRO A 1063 13.01 -0.39 -6.90
CA PRO A 1063 12.08 0.65 -7.31
C PRO A 1063 12.04 1.77 -6.24
N PRO A 1064 11.74 3.03 -6.62
CA PRO A 1064 11.66 4.11 -5.65
C PRO A 1064 10.61 3.81 -4.58
N GLY A 1065 10.97 4.03 -3.31
CA GLY A 1065 10.05 3.85 -2.18
C GLY A 1065 8.77 4.66 -2.37
N THR A 1066 7.62 4.02 -2.19
CA THR A 1066 6.32 4.67 -2.33
C THR A 1066 6.04 5.49 -1.09
N ILE A 1067 5.63 6.75 -1.29
CA ILE A 1067 5.20 7.68 -0.24
C ILE A 1067 3.69 7.86 -0.34
N ILE A 1068 3.03 7.98 0.80
CA ILE A 1068 1.64 8.45 0.91
C ILE A 1068 1.64 9.57 1.97
N ASP A 1069 1.36 10.79 1.53
CA ASP A 1069 1.14 11.96 2.39
C ASP A 1069 -0.27 11.98 3.02
N ASN A 1070 -0.51 12.84 4.01
CA ASN A 1070 -1.85 13.06 4.54
C ASN A 1070 -2.84 13.72 3.54
N GLY A 1071 -2.36 14.23 2.40
CA GLY A 1071 -3.16 14.68 1.27
C GLY A 1071 -3.45 13.60 0.22
N ASP A 1072 -2.78 12.44 0.27
CA ASP A 1072 -2.71 11.49 -0.83
C ASP A 1072 -3.83 10.44 -0.90
N GLY A 1073 -3.98 9.87 -2.11
CA GLY A 1073 -4.80 8.69 -2.34
C GLY A 1073 -4.19 7.44 -1.68
N GLY A 1074 -4.81 6.98 -0.61
CA GLY A 1074 -4.31 5.87 0.22
C GLY A 1074 -4.26 6.25 1.71
N PHE A 1075 -4.30 7.54 2.02
CA PHE A 1075 -4.48 8.04 3.38
C PHE A 1075 -5.96 8.19 3.78
N GLY A 1076 -6.25 8.03 5.07
CA GLY A 1076 -7.56 8.28 5.65
C GLY A 1076 -7.51 8.53 7.16
N THR A 1077 -8.56 9.14 7.71
CA THR A 1077 -8.70 9.33 9.17
C THR A 1077 -10.11 9.05 9.67
N THR A 1078 -10.20 8.64 10.93
CA THR A 1078 -11.44 8.66 11.72
C THR A 1078 -11.55 9.96 12.53
N ALA A 1079 -12.74 10.24 13.06
CA ALA A 1079 -13.04 11.53 13.68
C ALA A 1079 -12.12 11.86 14.87
N GLY A 1080 -11.41 13.00 14.77
CA GLY A 1080 -10.61 13.58 15.86
C GLY A 1080 -9.29 14.18 15.43
N PHE A 1081 -8.75 13.77 14.27
CA PHE A 1081 -7.65 14.47 13.61
C PHE A 1081 -8.11 15.84 13.08
N SER A 1082 -7.19 16.80 13.03
CA SER A 1082 -7.42 18.16 12.52
C SER A 1082 -6.17 18.69 11.82
N PRO A 1083 -6.29 19.50 10.76
CA PRO A 1083 -5.13 20.05 10.06
C PRO A 1083 -4.38 21.08 10.90
N SER A 1084 -3.08 21.17 10.69
CA SER A 1084 -2.26 22.28 11.20
C SER A 1084 -2.70 23.62 10.61
N LEU A 1085 -2.47 24.71 11.36
CA LEU A 1085 -2.58 26.09 10.86
C LEU A 1085 -1.21 26.72 10.55
N PHE A 1086 -0.15 25.90 10.63
CA PHE A 1086 1.23 26.24 10.30
C PHE A 1086 1.69 25.22 9.25
N GLY A 1087 2.20 25.70 8.12
CA GLY A 1087 2.59 24.86 6.99
C GLY A 1087 3.91 24.16 7.27
N ASN A 1088 3.82 23.06 8.01
CA ASN A 1088 4.90 22.24 8.54
C ASN A 1088 4.47 20.78 8.37
N GLY A 1089 5.43 19.90 8.05
CA GLY A 1089 5.19 18.50 7.66
C GLY A 1089 5.62 18.27 6.20
N HIS A 1090 5.44 17.05 5.68
CA HIS A 1090 5.67 16.72 4.28
C HIS A 1090 4.71 17.51 3.36
N GLU A 1091 5.15 17.80 2.13
CA GLU A 1091 4.52 18.71 1.14
C GLU A 1091 4.17 20.15 1.64
N GLY A 1092 4.21 20.41 2.95
CA GLY A 1092 3.87 21.67 3.61
C GLY A 1092 2.66 21.63 4.55
N ASP A 1093 2.08 20.47 4.89
CA ASP A 1093 1.05 20.37 5.95
C ASP A 1093 1.12 19.07 6.78
N LEU A 1094 0.26 18.99 7.81
CA LEU A 1094 0.13 17.83 8.70
C LEU A 1094 -1.27 17.77 9.32
N LEU A 1095 -1.71 16.58 9.74
CA LEU A 1095 -2.82 16.37 10.65
C LEU A 1095 -2.34 16.05 12.08
N HIS A 1096 -3.13 16.46 13.08
CA HIS A 1096 -2.85 16.18 14.48
C HIS A 1096 -4.11 15.80 15.27
N ALA A 1097 -3.96 14.88 16.23
CA ALA A 1097 -5.01 14.52 17.19
C ALA A 1097 -4.49 14.64 18.64
N PRO A 1098 -5.31 15.11 19.60
CA PRO A 1098 -4.95 15.10 21.01
C PRO A 1098 -5.00 13.68 21.59
N ALA A 1099 -4.16 13.43 22.61
CA ALA A 1099 -4.22 12.26 23.48
C ALA A 1099 -5.66 11.86 23.86
N GLY A 1100 -6.01 10.60 23.63
CA GLY A 1100 -7.34 10.02 23.86
C GLY A 1100 -7.26 8.56 24.30
N ASP A 1101 -8.18 7.75 23.79
CA ASP A 1101 -8.36 6.33 24.12
C ASP A 1101 -8.31 5.42 22.87
N GLY A 1102 -7.63 5.89 21.81
CA GLY A 1102 -7.53 5.21 20.52
C GLY A 1102 -8.73 5.42 19.60
N SER A 1103 -9.74 6.22 20.00
CA SER A 1103 -10.93 6.49 19.17
C SER A 1103 -10.64 7.21 17.85
N SER A 1104 -9.48 7.85 17.74
CA SER A 1104 -9.07 8.62 16.57
C SER A 1104 -7.80 7.99 15.99
N VAL A 1105 -7.93 7.48 14.77
CA VAL A 1105 -6.93 6.73 14.02
C VAL A 1105 -6.71 7.41 12.66
N ALA A 1106 -5.46 7.56 12.27
CA ALA A 1106 -5.02 7.85 10.91
C ALA A 1106 -4.47 6.55 10.28
N THR A 1107 -4.69 6.35 8.99
CA THR A 1107 -4.39 5.11 8.28
C THR A 1107 -3.77 5.42 6.93
N TRP A 1108 -2.67 4.74 6.60
CA TRP A 1108 -2.05 4.73 5.28
C TRP A 1108 -2.15 3.31 4.72
N THR A 1109 -2.67 3.18 3.50
CA THR A 1109 -2.82 1.90 2.79
C THR A 1109 -2.01 1.92 1.52
N PHE A 1110 -0.90 1.19 1.51
CA PHE A 1110 -0.07 0.99 0.33
C PHE A 1110 -0.57 -0.26 -0.39
N SER A 1111 -1.02 -0.12 -1.65
CA SER A 1111 -1.67 -1.19 -2.42
C SER A 1111 -0.98 -1.47 -3.73
N GLY A 1112 -1.07 -2.73 -4.19
CA GLY A 1112 -0.39 -3.20 -5.40
C GLY A 1112 1.10 -3.51 -5.18
N LEU A 1113 1.48 -3.79 -3.93
CA LEU A 1113 2.79 -4.31 -3.56
C LEU A 1113 2.93 -5.78 -3.98
N THR A 1114 4.16 -6.28 -4.02
CA THR A 1114 4.48 -7.71 -4.11
C THR A 1114 4.70 -8.27 -2.71
N ALA A 1115 4.41 -9.56 -2.49
CA ALA A 1115 4.85 -10.24 -1.28
C ALA A 1115 6.39 -10.19 -1.15
N GLY A 1116 6.90 -10.05 0.08
CA GLY A 1116 8.32 -9.83 0.37
C GLY A 1116 8.55 -8.86 1.54
N ASP A 1117 9.80 -8.47 1.77
CA ASP A 1117 10.19 -7.57 2.85
C ASP A 1117 10.12 -6.09 2.44
N TYR A 1118 9.74 -5.22 3.37
CA TYR A 1118 9.59 -3.77 3.17
C TYR A 1118 10.11 -2.97 4.37
N ARG A 1119 11.06 -2.06 4.13
CA ARG A 1119 11.46 -0.99 5.06
C ARG A 1119 10.32 0.02 5.13
N VAL A 1120 9.77 0.23 6.32
CA VAL A 1120 8.69 1.19 6.60
C VAL A 1120 9.25 2.36 7.39
N SER A 1121 9.10 3.56 6.85
CA SER A 1121 9.61 4.80 7.44
C SER A 1121 8.50 5.85 7.56
N ALA A 1122 8.64 6.78 8.51
CA ALA A 1122 7.65 7.80 8.84
C ALA A 1122 8.29 9.19 8.94
N THR A 1123 7.52 10.24 8.69
CA THR A 1123 7.93 11.61 9.02
C THR A 1123 6.88 12.30 9.91
N TRP A 1124 7.25 13.39 10.55
CA TRP A 1124 6.36 14.25 11.37
C TRP A 1124 7.05 15.57 11.73
N PHE A 1125 6.27 16.64 11.94
CA PHE A 1125 6.80 17.86 12.56
C PHE A 1125 6.83 17.78 14.11
N GLU A 1126 8.02 17.86 14.67
CA GLU A 1126 8.32 17.69 16.09
C GLU A 1126 7.83 18.86 16.95
N HIS A 1127 7.52 18.59 18.23
CA HIS A 1127 7.28 19.66 19.20
C HIS A 1127 7.24 19.13 20.65
N PRO A 1128 7.65 19.90 21.67
CA PRO A 1128 7.53 19.54 23.10
C PRO A 1128 6.09 19.37 23.68
N ASN A 1129 5.08 19.15 22.82
CA ASN A 1129 3.73 18.73 23.22
C ASN A 1129 3.20 17.52 22.43
N ARG A 1130 4.02 16.88 21.59
CA ARG A 1130 3.65 15.61 20.96
C ARG A 1130 3.65 14.47 21.96
N ALA A 1131 3.23 13.28 21.52
CA ALA A 1131 3.36 12.06 22.31
C ALA A 1131 4.78 11.51 22.27
N THR A 1132 5.29 11.09 23.44
CA THR A 1132 6.55 10.32 23.56
C THR A 1132 6.33 8.81 23.40
N ASN A 1133 5.19 8.42 22.80
CA ASN A 1133 4.74 7.05 22.57
C ASN A 1133 3.65 7.03 21.48
N ALA A 1134 3.90 7.69 20.34
CA ALA A 1134 3.00 7.61 19.19
C ALA A 1134 3.06 6.19 18.62
N GLY A 1135 1.93 5.48 18.61
CA GLY A 1135 1.87 4.06 18.27
C GLY A 1135 1.45 3.81 16.82
N PHE A 1136 2.39 3.36 16.00
CA PHE A 1136 2.18 2.93 14.61
C PHE A 1136 1.99 1.41 14.56
N VAL A 1137 0.77 0.95 14.31
CA VAL A 1137 0.41 -0.46 14.13
C VAL A 1137 0.58 -0.85 12.66
N ILE A 1138 1.31 -1.92 12.36
CA ILE A 1138 1.59 -2.35 10.98
C ILE A 1138 0.91 -3.70 10.69
N ARG A 1139 0.31 -3.85 9.51
CA ARG A 1139 -0.48 -5.02 9.08
C ARG A 1139 -0.13 -5.49 7.67
N ASP A 1140 -0.16 -6.80 7.50
CA ASP A 1140 -0.23 -7.47 6.20
C ASP A 1140 -1.70 -7.52 5.75
N GLY A 1141 -2.06 -6.75 4.72
CA GLY A 1141 -3.42 -6.72 4.17
C GLY A 1141 -4.42 -5.77 4.86
N ILE A 1142 -5.40 -5.28 4.08
CA ILE A 1142 -6.52 -4.47 4.59
C ILE A 1142 -7.38 -5.30 5.55
N GLY A 1143 -7.34 -4.97 6.84
CA GLY A 1143 -8.02 -5.72 7.90
C GLY A 1143 -7.33 -7.03 8.31
N GLY A 1144 -6.11 -7.28 7.81
CA GLY A 1144 -5.33 -8.48 8.11
C GLY A 1144 -4.60 -8.44 9.46
N PRO A 1145 -3.73 -9.44 9.73
CA PRO A 1145 -3.02 -9.58 10.99
C PRO A 1145 -2.10 -8.39 11.27
N ILE A 1146 -1.98 -8.02 12.54
CA ILE A 1146 -0.97 -7.09 13.01
C ILE A 1146 0.38 -7.82 12.99
N LEU A 1147 1.33 -7.30 12.24
CA LEU A 1147 2.73 -7.76 12.23
C LEU A 1147 3.46 -7.25 13.47
N THR A 1148 3.35 -5.95 13.76
CA THR A 1148 3.95 -5.33 14.94
C THR A 1148 3.28 -4.00 15.33
N THR A 1149 3.77 -3.35 16.37
CA THR A 1149 3.43 -1.96 16.72
C THR A 1149 4.67 -1.24 17.23
N VAL A 1150 5.04 -0.15 16.57
CA VAL A 1150 6.21 0.67 16.90
C VAL A 1150 5.76 1.89 17.70
N MET A 1151 6.53 2.26 18.73
CA MET A 1151 6.20 3.36 19.64
C MET A 1151 7.30 4.43 19.57
N VAL A 1152 7.06 5.51 18.83
CA VAL A 1152 8.06 6.58 18.58
C VAL A 1152 7.85 7.81 19.46
N ASP A 1153 8.88 8.63 19.64
CA ASP A 1153 8.83 9.90 20.38
C ASP A 1153 8.77 11.11 19.44
N GLN A 1154 7.55 11.50 19.06
CA GLN A 1154 7.33 12.64 18.17
C GLN A 1154 7.68 14.00 18.80
N THR A 1155 8.24 14.04 20.03
CA THR A 1155 8.84 15.28 20.58
C THR A 1155 10.25 15.53 20.05
N LEU A 1156 10.86 14.53 19.40
CA LEU A 1156 12.07 14.63 18.58
C LEU A 1156 11.70 14.71 17.09
N ALA A 1157 12.60 15.23 16.26
CA ALA A 1157 12.46 15.17 14.80
C ALA A 1157 12.85 13.78 14.30
N PRO A 1158 12.24 13.27 13.21
CA PRO A 1158 12.72 12.08 12.52
C PRO A 1158 14.18 12.29 12.09
N ASN A 1159 15.07 11.30 12.24
CA ASN A 1159 16.51 11.53 12.04
C ASN A 1159 17.32 10.46 11.30
N ASP A 1160 16.70 9.44 10.69
CA ASP A 1160 17.43 8.29 10.11
C ASP A 1160 17.80 8.48 8.62
N PHE A 1161 17.08 9.32 7.87
CA PHE A 1161 17.51 9.79 6.54
C PHE A 1161 16.70 11.00 6.05
N THR A 1162 17.23 11.74 5.08
CA THR A 1162 16.52 12.83 4.39
C THR A 1162 16.15 12.42 2.96
N THR A 1163 14.87 12.52 2.57
CA THR A 1163 14.47 12.36 1.16
C THR A 1163 13.21 13.15 0.82
N PHE A 1164 13.07 13.56 -0.44
CA PHE A 1164 12.01 14.44 -0.97
C PHE A 1164 11.78 15.74 -0.18
N GLY A 1165 12.80 16.24 0.53
CA GLY A 1165 12.73 17.47 1.32
C GLY A 1165 12.15 17.30 2.73
N SER A 1166 12.09 16.06 3.25
CA SER A 1166 11.70 15.77 4.63
C SER A 1166 12.66 14.76 5.26
N TYR A 1167 12.80 14.84 6.59
CA TYR A 1167 13.53 13.88 7.40
C TYR A 1167 12.61 12.70 7.73
N TRP A 1168 13.16 11.50 7.83
CA TRP A 1168 12.42 10.25 8.02
C TRP A 1168 13.01 9.44 9.17
N GLU A 1169 12.17 8.71 9.88
CA GLU A 1169 12.50 7.73 10.91
C GLU A 1169 12.08 6.35 10.42
N ASP A 1170 12.91 5.33 10.58
CA ASP A 1170 12.51 3.96 10.34
C ASP A 1170 11.67 3.41 11.48
N LEU A 1171 10.56 2.78 11.13
CA LEU A 1171 9.74 2.04 12.07
C LEU A 1171 10.27 0.60 12.23
N LEU A 1172 10.49 -0.10 11.10
CA LEU A 1172 11.26 -1.34 10.93
C LEU A 1172 11.16 -1.85 9.47
N THR A 1173 11.84 -2.96 9.18
CA THR A 1173 11.51 -3.85 8.04
C THR A 1173 10.43 -4.86 8.42
N VAL A 1174 9.42 -5.07 7.56
CA VAL A 1174 8.36 -6.09 7.72
C VAL A 1174 8.20 -6.96 6.47
N THR A 1175 7.97 -8.26 6.66
CA THR A 1175 7.51 -9.16 5.60
C THR A 1175 5.99 -9.03 5.41
N ILE A 1176 5.54 -8.87 4.17
CA ILE A 1176 4.12 -9.01 3.79
C ILE A 1176 3.91 -10.23 2.88
N THR A 1177 2.78 -10.91 3.05
CA THR A 1177 2.36 -12.05 2.23
C THR A 1177 1.27 -11.69 1.23
N GLY A 1178 0.54 -10.60 1.46
CA GLY A 1178 -0.43 -10.02 0.54
C GLY A 1178 0.15 -8.94 -0.38
N THR A 1179 -0.76 -8.24 -1.09
CA THR A 1179 -0.42 -7.12 -2.00
C THR A 1179 -0.68 -5.74 -1.39
N ASP A 1180 -1.11 -5.68 -0.13
CA ASP A 1180 -1.39 -4.43 0.60
C ASP A 1180 -0.64 -4.39 1.93
N LEU A 1181 -0.06 -3.25 2.26
CA LEU A 1181 0.57 -2.96 3.55
C LEU A 1181 -0.17 -1.79 4.20
N VAL A 1182 -0.72 -2.01 5.39
CA VAL A 1182 -1.53 -1.01 6.10
C VAL A 1182 -0.84 -0.60 7.40
N VAL A 1183 -0.72 0.71 7.61
CA VAL A 1183 -0.18 1.30 8.84
C VAL A 1183 -1.26 2.18 9.49
N GLU A 1184 -1.47 2.03 10.79
CA GLU A 1184 -2.45 2.77 11.58
C GLU A 1184 -1.78 3.51 12.75
N LEU A 1185 -1.94 4.83 12.83
CA LEU A 1185 -1.54 5.67 13.96
C LEU A 1185 -2.76 6.06 14.79
N SER A 1186 -2.85 5.59 16.04
CA SER A 1186 -3.95 5.95 16.95
C SER A 1186 -3.56 7.01 17.98
N ASN A 1187 -4.56 7.70 18.53
CA ASN A 1187 -4.37 8.66 19.62
C ASN A 1187 -4.37 8.04 21.04
N ASP A 1188 -4.17 6.72 21.21
CA ASP A 1188 -3.91 6.09 22.51
C ASP A 1188 -2.46 6.37 22.98
N ALA A 1189 -2.18 7.65 23.22
CA ALA A 1189 -0.84 8.17 23.41
C ALA A 1189 -0.81 9.30 24.45
N ASN A 1190 0.38 9.63 24.98
CA ASN A 1190 0.52 10.53 26.14
C ASN A 1190 0.52 12.04 25.81
N GLY A 1191 0.49 12.40 24.52
CA GLY A 1191 0.52 13.77 24.00
C GLY A 1191 -0.22 13.90 22.66
N PHE A 1192 0.06 14.94 21.88
CA PHE A 1192 -0.49 15.04 20.52
C PHE A 1192 0.18 14.04 19.57
N VAL A 1193 -0.59 13.24 18.85
CA VAL A 1193 -0.07 12.42 17.75
C VAL A 1193 -0.17 13.19 16.43
N ILE A 1194 0.82 12.98 15.57
CA ILE A 1194 0.99 13.65 14.27
C ILE A 1194 0.94 12.62 13.16
N ALA A 1195 0.00 12.83 12.24
CA ALA A 1195 -0.14 12.09 11.00
C ALA A 1195 0.24 13.03 9.86
N ASP A 1196 1.23 12.60 9.11
CA ASP A 1196 2.01 13.35 8.11
C ASP A 1196 2.20 12.35 6.94
N ALA A 1197 3.37 12.26 6.31
CA ALA A 1197 3.65 11.20 5.34
C ALA A 1197 4.24 9.90 5.93
N LEU A 1198 3.95 8.76 5.28
CA LEU A 1198 4.64 7.47 5.44
C LEU A 1198 5.30 7.03 4.13
N ARG A 1199 6.36 6.22 4.25
CA ARG A 1199 7.14 5.68 3.13
C ARG A 1199 7.33 4.18 3.29
N VAL A 1200 7.18 3.41 2.21
CA VAL A 1200 7.51 1.98 2.15
C VAL A 1200 8.43 1.68 0.97
N GLN A 1201 9.46 0.87 1.20
CA GLN A 1201 10.44 0.50 0.18
C GLN A 1201 10.73 -1.01 0.26
N PRO A 1202 10.69 -1.78 -0.84
CA PRO A 1202 11.09 -3.17 -0.83
C PRO A 1202 12.52 -3.35 -0.32
N VAL A 1203 12.72 -4.37 0.49
CA VAL A 1203 14.03 -4.89 0.90
C VAL A 1203 14.23 -6.22 0.16
N ILE A 1204 15.41 -6.39 -0.42
CA ILE A 1204 15.81 -7.64 -1.08
C ILE A 1204 16.86 -8.28 -0.17
N THR A 1205 16.58 -9.50 0.28
CA THR A 1205 17.46 -10.38 1.07
C THR A 1205 18.40 -11.16 0.18
#